data_AF-A0A9X1PZE6-F1
#
_entry.id   AF-A0A9X1PZE6-F1
#
_cell.length_a   1.000
_cell.length_b   1.000
_cell.length_c   1.000
_cell.angle_alpha   90.00
_cell.angle_beta   90.00
_cell.angle_gamma   90.00
#
_symmetry.space_group_name_H-M   'P 1'
#
loop_
_entity.id
_entity.type
_entity.pdbx_description
1 polymer ?
#
loop_
_entity_poly.entity_id
_entity_poly.type
_entity_poly.pdbx_seq_one_letter_code
_entity_poly.pdbx_strand_id
1 'polypeptide(L)'
;MSHYRPSRSFDPDLDIRFRGTHVPAWAAPLVKGYAPHDACWLVVMPRRSGKTWLAGAVRHARPEGRTRLVDVRSDADVRAKGLTCLTSAKAARPQLGDVDVVLVDEPAIGPASGRAGDPATLAAGLKRLREEGVVPVVFATPAEHELLAPHLGADAWKDVVTPPPVTREEAACMAGRTPEWAPDVVDRLRAGQPGWLLTPFLLELALQTAEDEPDLRTDPAALSRRAAEEADSPLHLYIGQWFHNGLSATHRAAVRRERWRVAGLSFDADERDARTMKEVLWPVAADPVLAHHLPEVLRLHHVSDLHFGGSMRSNVDQKDRTQAGRALARLTGDGTPLESYLEHVERLAGQGRAPHLVIVSGDLVDRPLDQHGQQALAWLDRLAELLADHPDLRPDDPRILLVGGNHDVSWDRCLDPRPGARHEWFAETFRAYPHPDLDKDHHADRRLYVRYPDACLRVALLGSAESGGEPARNDDRDRVRQLLAELARSEDGTHVSDLMGELERYDPGVVAHPVLRRLKKETGCVNLAVVHHPLSPVPSVEVAPYAGVVNAGQAKLALAEAHTALVLHGHTHLGFLASERLIDSGRPWTTRIAGAPALASIHSNEENGYNEVFIAREGEEHSLALRTVRWRNGQWKADLAFAFRPGAADECAFDELGADRAPQTRN
;
A
#
# COMPACT_ATOMS: atom_id res chain seq x y z
N MET A 1 0.22 38.96 9.53
CA MET A 1 -0.72 38.53 10.60
C MET A 1 -0.03 37.41 11.37
N SER A 2 -0.27 37.18 12.67
CA SER A 2 0.46 36.12 13.37
C SER A 2 -0.18 34.76 13.09
N HIS A 3 0.52 33.92 12.34
CA HIS A 3 0.08 32.56 11.99
C HIS A 3 0.06 31.67 13.24
N TYR A 4 -0.89 30.74 13.31
CA TYR A 4 -0.86 29.72 14.36
C TYR A 4 0.33 28.82 14.06
N ARG A 5 1.33 28.80 14.94
CA ARG A 5 2.44 27.85 14.85
C ARG A 5 2.30 26.85 15.99
N PRO A 6 2.20 25.56 15.70
CA PRO A 6 2.12 24.51 16.72
C PRO A 6 3.27 24.51 17.74
N SER A 7 4.44 25.03 17.34
CA SER A 7 5.62 25.21 18.18
C SER A 7 5.59 26.49 19.02
N ARG A 8 4.65 27.41 18.75
CA ARG A 8 4.49 28.64 19.53
C ARG A 8 3.82 28.33 20.86
N SER A 9 4.20 29.09 21.88
CA SER A 9 3.48 29.13 23.15
C SER A 9 2.01 29.46 22.92
N PHE A 10 1.13 28.90 23.76
CA PHE A 10 -0.29 29.17 23.73
C PHE A 10 -0.58 30.69 23.68
N ASP A 11 -1.43 31.09 22.74
CA ASP A 11 -1.90 32.44 22.54
C ASP A 11 -3.43 32.41 22.46
N PRO A 12 -4.16 32.98 23.44
CA PRO A 12 -5.62 32.90 23.47
C PRO A 12 -6.27 33.58 22.26
N ASP A 13 -5.62 34.57 21.64
CA ASP A 13 -6.14 35.27 20.47
C ASP A 13 -6.09 34.41 19.20
N LEU A 14 -5.30 33.33 19.22
CA LEU A 14 -5.18 32.38 18.13
C LEU A 14 -5.94 31.07 18.37
N ASP A 15 -6.55 30.89 19.54
CA ASP A 15 -7.31 29.69 19.85
C ASP A 15 -8.66 29.72 19.12
N ILE A 16 -8.81 28.80 18.17
CA ILE A 16 -10.03 28.70 17.37
C ILE A 16 -11.13 27.86 18.02
N ARG A 17 -10.79 27.06 19.04
CA ARG A 17 -11.74 26.24 19.80
C ARG A 17 -12.32 27.01 20.99
N PHE A 18 -11.54 27.90 21.62
CA PHE A 18 -11.93 28.73 22.77
C PHE A 18 -11.97 30.21 22.40
N ARG A 19 -12.96 30.61 21.59
CA ARG A 19 -13.08 32.00 21.13
C ARG A 19 -13.72 32.90 22.18
N GLY A 20 -12.95 33.87 22.68
CA GLY A 20 -13.42 34.80 23.69
C GLY A 20 -13.89 34.04 24.94
N THR A 21 -15.16 34.20 25.31
CA THR A 21 -15.77 33.49 26.46
C THR A 21 -16.46 32.19 26.06
N HIS A 22 -16.44 31.80 24.79
CA HIS A 22 -17.07 30.57 24.32
C HIS A 22 -16.28 29.34 24.77
N VAL A 23 -16.98 28.39 25.38
CA VAL A 23 -16.44 27.08 25.77
C VAL A 23 -17.24 26.00 25.03
N PRO A 24 -16.60 25.16 24.19
CA PRO A 24 -17.28 24.07 23.52
C PRO A 24 -17.94 23.11 24.51
N ALA A 25 -19.12 22.58 24.16
CA ALA A 25 -19.90 21.71 25.04
C ALA A 25 -19.10 20.49 25.52
N TRP A 26 -18.28 19.89 24.65
CA TRP A 26 -17.44 18.74 24.97
C TRP A 26 -16.34 19.06 25.99
N ALA A 27 -15.87 20.31 26.05
CA ALA A 27 -14.83 20.76 26.99
C ALA A 27 -15.41 21.38 28.26
N ALA A 28 -16.73 21.59 28.32
CA ALA A 28 -17.39 22.24 29.45
C ALA A 28 -17.13 21.53 30.80
N PRO A 29 -17.09 20.18 30.92
CA PRO A 29 -16.75 19.52 32.18
C PRO A 29 -15.35 19.91 32.69
N LEU A 30 -14.39 20.05 31.78
CA LEU A 30 -13.00 20.41 32.08
C LEU A 30 -12.90 21.86 32.57
N VAL A 31 -13.55 22.79 31.86
CA VAL A 31 -13.53 24.22 32.21
C VAL A 31 -14.37 24.52 33.44
N LYS A 32 -15.46 23.80 33.70
CA LYS A 32 -16.28 24.01 34.90
C LYS A 32 -15.72 23.30 36.13
N GLY A 33 -14.75 22.39 35.96
CA GLY A 33 -14.18 21.60 37.05
C GLY A 33 -15.21 20.63 37.61
N TYR A 34 -15.98 19.98 36.74
CA TYR A 34 -16.87 18.90 37.17
C TYR A 34 -16.04 17.70 37.63
N ALA A 35 -16.43 17.10 38.75
CA ALA A 35 -15.72 15.94 39.25
C ALA A 35 -15.87 14.77 38.26
N PRO A 36 -14.77 14.10 37.89
CA PRO A 36 -14.83 12.84 37.14
C PRO A 36 -15.52 11.75 37.97
N HIS A 37 -15.98 10.69 37.33
CA HIS A 37 -16.48 9.48 37.99
C HIS A 37 -15.34 8.73 38.71
N ASP A 38 -14.14 8.72 38.14
CA ASP A 38 -12.91 8.12 38.66
C ASP A 38 -11.84 9.17 39.03
N ALA A 39 -10.56 8.82 39.09
CA ALA A 39 -9.51 9.68 39.61
C ALA A 39 -9.26 10.95 38.77
N CYS A 40 -9.53 10.95 37.46
CA CYS A 40 -9.26 12.09 36.58
C CYS A 40 -10.14 12.09 35.33
N TRP A 41 -10.28 13.26 34.70
CA TRP A 41 -10.65 13.34 33.28
C TRP A 41 -9.44 12.99 32.41
N LEU A 42 -9.64 12.10 31.42
CA LEU A 42 -8.63 11.70 30.45
C LEU A 42 -8.92 12.31 29.09
N VAL A 43 -8.15 13.31 28.69
CA VAL A 43 -8.24 13.86 27.33
C VAL A 43 -7.28 13.08 26.43
N VAL A 44 -7.84 12.21 25.59
CA VAL A 44 -7.06 11.33 24.71
C VAL A 44 -6.95 11.95 23.33
N MET A 45 -5.76 12.40 22.99
CA MET A 45 -5.43 12.98 21.70
C MET A 45 -3.91 12.90 21.50
N PRO A 46 -3.38 12.83 20.28
CA PRO A 46 -1.94 12.66 20.16
C PRO A 46 -1.16 13.97 20.33
N ARG A 47 0.14 13.90 20.55
CA ARG A 47 0.94 15.06 21.01
C ARG A 47 0.81 16.30 20.12
N ARG A 48 0.87 16.12 18.80
CA ARG A 48 0.78 17.21 17.81
C ARG A 48 -0.64 17.68 17.48
N SER A 49 -1.67 17.17 18.16
CA SER A 49 -3.04 17.71 18.05
C SER A 49 -3.28 18.99 18.87
N GLY A 50 -2.22 19.56 19.48
CA GLY A 50 -2.32 20.77 20.27
C GLY A 50 -2.67 20.53 21.74
N LYS A 51 -2.20 19.43 22.37
CA LYS A 51 -2.42 19.15 23.80
C LYS A 51 -2.10 20.34 24.71
N THR A 52 -0.90 20.90 24.58
CA THR A 52 -0.46 22.07 25.35
C THR A 52 -1.34 23.29 25.07
N TRP A 53 -1.83 23.45 23.85
CA TRP A 53 -2.76 24.51 23.49
C TRP A 53 -4.11 24.31 24.17
N LEU A 54 -4.68 23.10 24.11
CA LEU A 54 -5.95 22.78 24.78
C LEU A 54 -5.85 22.92 26.31
N ALA A 55 -4.75 22.48 26.91
CA ALA A 55 -4.48 22.69 28.33
C ALA A 55 -4.37 24.20 28.67
N GLY A 56 -3.68 24.96 27.82
CA GLY A 56 -3.60 26.42 27.91
C GLY A 56 -4.96 27.09 27.83
N ALA A 57 -5.81 26.64 26.90
CA ALA A 57 -7.15 27.13 26.66
C ALA A 57 -8.08 26.87 27.85
N VAL A 58 -8.07 25.63 28.37
CA VAL A 58 -8.84 25.27 29.58
C VAL A 58 -8.40 26.11 30.77
N ARG A 59 -7.08 26.34 30.94
CA ARG A 59 -6.56 27.22 31.99
C ARG A 59 -7.01 28.67 31.80
N HIS A 60 -6.96 29.20 30.58
CA HIS A 60 -7.33 30.58 30.27
C HIS A 60 -8.83 30.86 30.44
N ALA A 61 -9.68 29.88 30.10
CA ALA A 61 -11.13 29.97 30.25
C ALA A 61 -11.60 29.90 31.72
N ARG A 62 -10.70 29.70 32.68
CA ARG A 62 -10.98 29.61 34.11
C ARG A 62 -10.47 30.84 34.87
N PRO A 63 -11.05 31.17 36.04
CA PRO A 63 -10.57 32.28 36.85
C PRO A 63 -9.10 32.12 37.24
N GLU A 64 -8.37 33.23 37.28
CA GLU A 64 -6.95 33.25 37.63
C GLU A 64 -6.70 32.61 39.01
N GLY A 65 -5.63 31.84 39.13
CA GLY A 65 -5.25 31.15 40.38
C GLY A 65 -6.01 29.86 40.70
N ARG A 66 -7.15 29.59 40.04
CA ARG A 66 -7.95 28.36 40.27
C ARG A 66 -7.38 27.11 39.59
N THR A 67 -6.58 27.29 38.53
CA THR A 67 -6.05 26.18 37.74
C THR A 67 -4.54 26.13 37.76
N ARG A 68 -3.98 24.94 37.95
CA ARG A 68 -2.54 24.68 37.91
C ARG A 68 -2.18 23.74 36.77
N LEU A 69 -1.40 24.24 35.82
CA LEU A 69 -0.77 23.43 34.77
C LEU A 69 0.58 22.92 35.27
N VAL A 70 0.87 21.63 35.05
CA VAL A 70 2.13 20.98 35.43
C VAL A 70 2.65 20.10 34.30
N ASP A 71 3.95 20.15 34.06
CA ASP A 71 4.68 19.22 33.20
C ASP A 71 5.37 18.16 34.08
N VAL A 72 4.84 16.94 34.08
CA VAL A 72 5.35 15.87 34.95
C VAL A 72 6.67 15.27 34.47
N ARG A 73 7.17 15.66 33.29
CA ARG A 73 8.54 15.31 32.84
C ARG A 73 9.61 16.08 33.63
N SER A 74 9.24 17.20 34.25
CA SER A 74 10.13 18.06 35.02
C SER A 74 9.91 17.90 36.52
N ASP A 75 10.76 17.10 37.19
CA ASP A 75 10.77 17.00 38.66
C ASP A 75 10.90 18.37 39.36
N ALA A 76 11.54 19.34 38.69
CA ALA A 76 11.63 20.71 39.17
C ALA A 76 10.28 21.42 39.12
N ASP A 77 9.53 21.30 38.01
CA ASP A 77 8.20 21.91 37.88
C ASP A 77 7.20 21.25 38.84
N VAL A 78 7.17 19.92 38.90
CA VAL A 78 6.31 19.17 39.84
C VAL A 78 6.54 19.61 41.29
N ARG A 79 7.81 19.77 41.71
CA ARG A 79 8.15 20.27 43.06
C ARG A 79 7.77 21.73 43.25
N ALA A 80 8.10 22.60 42.30
CA ALA A 80 7.77 24.03 42.37
C ALA A 80 6.26 24.28 42.45
N LYS A 81 5.46 23.37 41.86
CA LYS A 81 4.01 23.37 41.90
C LYS A 81 3.42 22.64 43.10
N GLY A 82 4.23 22.07 44.00
CA GLY A 82 3.74 21.35 45.18
C GLY A 82 2.95 20.08 44.84
N LEU A 83 3.23 19.44 43.70
CA LEU A 83 2.50 18.30 43.15
C LEU A 83 3.32 17.01 43.15
N THR A 84 4.26 16.87 44.10
CA THR A 84 5.15 15.69 44.21
C THR A 84 4.42 14.35 44.36
N CYS A 85 3.14 14.36 44.73
CA CYS A 85 2.30 13.15 44.72
C CYS A 85 2.14 12.52 43.33
N LEU A 86 2.31 13.29 42.26
CA LEU A 86 2.21 12.79 40.87
C LEU A 86 3.42 11.95 40.44
N THR A 87 4.57 12.12 41.10
CA THR A 87 5.82 11.42 40.76
C THR A 87 6.38 10.56 41.89
N SER A 88 5.76 10.57 43.08
CA SER A 88 6.16 9.73 44.21
C SER A 88 5.00 9.34 45.11
N ALA A 89 4.80 8.03 45.27
CA ALA A 89 3.81 7.48 46.20
C ALA A 89 4.08 7.86 47.67
N LYS A 90 5.33 8.20 48.03
CA LYS A 90 5.72 8.60 49.40
C LYS A 90 5.68 10.11 49.62
N ALA A 91 5.31 10.89 48.62
CA ALA A 91 5.24 12.34 48.76
C ALA A 91 4.24 12.77 49.82
N ALA A 92 4.54 13.90 50.48
CA ALA A 92 3.61 14.61 51.34
C ALA A 92 2.35 15.05 50.58
N ARG A 93 1.32 15.47 51.32
CA ARG A 93 0.08 16.00 50.74
C ARG A 93 0.36 17.14 49.77
N PRO A 94 -0.38 17.24 48.65
CA PRO A 94 -0.19 18.28 47.66
C PRO A 94 -0.48 19.68 48.25
N GLN A 95 0.29 20.68 47.85
CA GLN A 95 0.16 22.06 48.35
C GLN A 95 -0.64 22.92 47.37
N LEU A 96 -1.97 22.89 47.47
CA LEU A 96 -2.86 23.36 46.40
C LEU A 96 -3.34 24.81 46.55
N GLY A 97 -3.53 25.32 47.77
CA GLY A 97 -4.14 26.64 47.98
C GLY A 97 -5.58 26.66 47.44
N ASP A 98 -5.95 27.70 46.70
CA ASP A 98 -7.30 27.85 46.10
C ASP A 98 -7.50 27.10 44.77
N VAL A 99 -6.51 26.30 44.35
CA VAL A 99 -6.56 25.51 43.12
C VAL A 99 -7.60 24.40 43.26
N ASP A 100 -8.55 24.35 42.33
CA ASP A 100 -9.59 23.32 42.24
C ASP A 100 -9.45 22.45 40.98
N VAL A 101 -8.58 22.82 40.03
CA VAL A 101 -8.27 22.02 38.84
C VAL A 101 -6.76 21.91 38.63
N VAL A 102 -6.27 20.69 38.42
CA VAL A 102 -4.88 20.42 38.01
C VAL A 102 -4.87 19.84 36.61
N LEU A 103 -4.17 20.51 35.69
CA LEU A 103 -3.96 20.07 34.31
C LEU A 103 -2.57 19.44 34.23
N VAL A 104 -2.52 18.16 33.89
CA VAL A 104 -1.27 17.42 33.63
C VAL A 104 -1.06 17.40 32.12
N ASP A 105 -0.14 18.23 31.63
CA ASP A 105 0.27 18.20 30.23
C ASP A 105 1.37 17.16 30.07
N GLU A 106 1.14 16.18 29.20
CA GLU A 106 2.00 15.02 28.96
C GLU A 106 2.38 14.19 30.21
N PRO A 107 1.71 13.06 30.50
CA PRO A 107 1.89 12.31 31.74
C PRO A 107 3.26 11.64 31.95
N ALA A 108 4.20 11.75 31.00
CA ALA A 108 5.57 11.22 31.08
C ALA A 108 5.70 9.69 31.31
N ILE A 109 4.61 8.93 31.18
CA ILE A 109 4.57 7.48 31.44
C ILE A 109 4.93 6.62 30.22
N GLY A 110 4.97 7.21 29.02
CA GLY A 110 5.34 6.49 27.80
C GLY A 110 6.87 6.34 27.63
N PRO A 111 7.35 5.30 26.94
CA PRO A 111 8.80 5.06 26.73
C PRO A 111 9.52 6.20 25.98
N ALA A 112 8.77 6.97 25.19
CA ALA A 112 9.31 8.12 24.44
C ALA A 112 9.62 9.36 25.31
N SER A 113 9.26 9.38 26.60
CA SER A 113 9.44 10.54 27.48
C SER A 113 10.89 10.74 27.96
N GLY A 114 11.82 9.82 27.63
CA GLY A 114 13.21 9.83 28.12
C GLY A 114 13.37 9.46 29.60
N ARG A 115 12.29 9.51 30.39
CA ARG A 115 12.21 9.08 31.78
C ARG A 115 10.79 8.62 32.10
N ALA A 116 10.48 7.38 31.70
CA ALA A 116 9.16 6.80 31.89
C ALA A 116 8.82 6.71 33.38
N GLY A 117 7.86 7.51 33.84
CA GLY A 117 7.29 7.41 35.17
C GLY A 117 6.45 6.13 35.32
N ASP A 118 6.29 5.65 36.54
CA ASP A 118 5.40 4.51 36.84
C ASP A 118 3.92 4.95 36.74
N PRO A 119 3.11 4.36 35.84
CA PRO A 119 1.70 4.70 35.69
C PRO A 119 0.89 4.53 36.99
N ALA A 120 1.24 3.54 37.82
CA ALA A 120 0.56 3.32 39.10
C ALA A 120 0.83 4.46 40.09
N THR A 121 2.06 4.99 40.11
CA THR A 121 2.43 6.16 40.91
C THR A 121 1.64 7.39 40.47
N LEU A 122 1.52 7.64 39.16
CA LEU A 122 0.72 8.75 38.65
C LEU A 122 -0.76 8.59 39.02
N ALA A 123 -1.36 7.41 38.79
CA ALA A 123 -2.75 7.13 39.14
C ALA A 123 -3.05 7.34 40.63
N ALA A 124 -2.16 6.88 41.51
CA ALA A 124 -2.27 7.11 42.95
C ALA A 124 -2.18 8.60 43.31
N GLY A 125 -1.32 9.36 42.63
CA GLY A 125 -1.23 10.81 42.77
C GLY A 125 -2.50 11.54 42.35
N LEU A 126 -3.09 11.16 41.20
CA LEU A 126 -4.35 11.70 40.69
C LEU A 126 -5.51 11.43 41.67
N LYS A 127 -5.59 10.20 42.20
CA LYS A 127 -6.59 9.84 43.21
C LYS A 127 -6.47 10.72 44.47
N ARG A 128 -5.24 10.97 44.95
CA ARG A 128 -5.01 11.87 46.09
C ARG A 128 -5.46 13.30 45.80
N LEU A 129 -5.21 13.82 44.60
CA LEU A 129 -5.72 15.15 44.21
C LEU A 129 -7.24 15.19 44.28
N ARG A 130 -7.92 14.16 43.77
CA ARG A 130 -9.38 14.03 43.86
C ARG A 130 -9.90 13.96 45.30
N GLU A 131 -9.23 13.22 46.17
CA GLU A 131 -9.57 13.12 47.60
C GLU A 131 -9.42 14.46 48.34
N GLU A 132 -8.52 15.33 47.89
CA GLU A 132 -8.36 16.71 48.38
C GLU A 132 -9.34 17.70 47.70
N GLY A 133 -10.31 17.21 46.93
CA GLY A 133 -11.35 18.02 46.29
C GLY A 133 -10.92 18.72 45.00
N VAL A 134 -9.75 18.38 44.45
CA VAL A 134 -9.26 18.92 43.18
C VAL A 134 -9.65 18.02 42.02
N VAL A 135 -10.01 18.60 40.89
CA VAL A 135 -10.31 17.87 39.64
C VAL A 135 -9.04 17.72 38.80
N PRO A 136 -8.49 16.51 38.65
CA PRO A 136 -7.34 16.28 37.79
C PRO A 136 -7.81 16.07 36.35
N VAL A 137 -7.11 16.68 35.40
CA VAL A 137 -7.30 16.49 33.96
C VAL A 137 -5.96 16.12 33.35
N VAL A 138 -5.91 15.00 32.65
CA VAL A 138 -4.66 14.46 32.07
C VAL A 138 -4.77 14.47 30.55
N PHE A 139 -3.80 15.09 29.87
CA PHE A 139 -3.72 15.12 28.41
C PHE A 139 -2.80 13.99 27.90
N ALA A 140 -3.41 12.84 27.57
CA ALA A 140 -2.70 11.60 27.24
C ALA A 140 -2.76 11.28 25.74
N THR A 141 -1.71 10.66 25.22
CA THR A 141 -1.73 9.99 23.91
C THR A 141 -2.47 8.66 24.02
N PRO A 142 -2.90 8.04 22.92
CA PRO A 142 -3.46 6.69 22.96
C PRO A 142 -2.55 5.68 23.68
N ALA A 143 -1.22 5.74 23.48
CA ALA A 143 -0.27 4.91 24.20
C ALA A 143 -0.24 5.17 25.71
N GLU A 144 -0.22 6.44 26.11
CA GLU A 144 -0.24 6.81 27.53
C GLU A 144 -1.57 6.45 28.19
N HIS A 145 -2.68 6.56 27.46
CA HIS A 145 -3.99 6.11 27.92
C HIS A 145 -3.99 4.59 28.19
N GLU A 146 -3.46 3.79 27.27
CA GLU A 146 -3.35 2.33 27.45
C GLU A 146 -2.51 1.96 28.69
N LEU A 147 -1.47 2.73 28.98
CA LEU A 147 -0.63 2.52 30.16
C LEU A 147 -1.32 2.98 31.47
N LEU A 148 -2.08 4.07 31.44
CA LEU A 148 -2.67 4.65 32.64
C LEU A 148 -4.02 4.00 33.03
N ALA A 149 -4.87 3.70 32.05
CA ALA A 149 -6.23 3.23 32.26
C ALA A 149 -6.34 1.99 33.18
N PRO A 150 -5.44 0.97 33.11
CA PRO A 150 -5.49 -0.18 34.01
C PRO A 150 -5.26 0.13 35.50
N HIS A 151 -4.70 1.30 35.81
CA HIS A 151 -4.45 1.77 37.18
C HIS A 151 -5.53 2.71 37.72
N LEU A 152 -6.49 3.07 36.88
CA LEU A 152 -7.69 3.82 37.27
C LEU A 152 -8.79 2.83 37.65
N GLY A 153 -9.87 3.30 38.28
CA GLY A 153 -11.00 2.44 38.62
C GLY A 153 -11.90 2.12 37.43
N ALA A 154 -12.90 1.27 37.69
CA ALA A 154 -13.76 0.68 36.65
C ALA A 154 -14.63 1.69 35.89
N ASP A 155 -14.81 2.91 36.41
CA ASP A 155 -15.60 3.96 35.79
C ASP A 155 -14.78 4.93 34.93
N ALA A 156 -13.45 4.78 34.89
CA ALA A 156 -12.56 5.71 34.18
C ALA A 156 -12.87 5.87 32.68
N TRP A 157 -13.44 4.86 32.04
CA TRP A 157 -13.86 4.93 30.63
C TRP A 157 -14.97 5.97 30.38
N LYS A 158 -15.77 6.31 31.41
CA LYS A 158 -16.79 7.37 31.34
C LYS A 158 -16.18 8.78 31.37
N ASP A 159 -14.94 8.88 31.82
CA ASP A 159 -14.20 10.14 31.99
C ASP A 159 -13.21 10.40 30.84
N VAL A 160 -13.32 9.64 29.74
CA VAL A 160 -12.51 9.84 28.54
C VAL A 160 -13.16 10.87 27.63
N VAL A 161 -12.40 11.92 27.32
CA VAL A 161 -12.78 12.99 26.39
C VAL A 161 -11.90 12.90 25.15
N THR A 162 -12.52 12.70 23.99
CA THR A 162 -11.85 12.79 22.68
C THR A 162 -12.32 14.07 21.98
N PRO A 163 -11.44 15.06 21.73
CA PRO A 163 -11.83 16.27 21.03
C PRO A 163 -12.40 15.94 19.63
N PRO A 164 -13.54 16.55 19.24
CA PRO A 164 -14.12 16.29 17.93
C PRO A 164 -13.29 16.94 16.81
N PRO A 165 -13.49 16.51 15.54
CA PRO A 165 -12.96 17.19 14.37
C PRO A 165 -13.33 18.68 14.34
N VAL A 166 -12.57 19.45 13.58
CA VAL A 166 -12.80 20.88 13.36
C VAL A 166 -14.17 21.08 12.71
N THR A 167 -15.04 21.80 13.40
CA THR A 167 -16.38 22.18 12.94
C THR A 167 -16.31 23.17 11.78
N ARG A 168 -17.44 23.37 11.09
CA ARG A 168 -17.52 24.39 10.02
C ARG A 168 -17.21 25.80 10.52
N GLU A 169 -17.67 26.15 11.72
CA GLU A 169 -17.45 27.46 12.35
C GLU A 169 -16.00 27.65 12.80
N GLU A 170 -15.38 26.59 13.32
CA GLU A 170 -13.95 26.56 13.66
C GLU A 170 -13.10 26.76 12.39
N ALA A 171 -13.36 25.96 11.35
CA ALA A 171 -12.66 26.05 10.07
C ALA A 171 -12.86 27.41 9.37
N ALA A 172 -14.07 27.97 9.41
CA ALA A 172 -14.39 29.25 8.79
C ALA A 172 -13.57 30.42 9.38
N CYS A 173 -13.31 30.45 10.69
CA CYS A 173 -12.45 31.51 11.24
C CYS A 173 -10.96 31.23 11.14
N MET A 174 -10.52 29.97 11.01
CA MET A 174 -9.15 29.71 10.55
C MET A 174 -8.95 30.29 9.14
N ALA A 175 -9.88 30.00 8.22
CA ALA A 175 -9.86 30.54 6.87
C ALA A 175 -10.08 32.06 6.81
N GLY A 176 -10.79 32.64 7.78
CA GLY A 176 -11.05 34.08 7.87
C GLY A 176 -9.80 34.95 8.01
N ARG A 177 -8.62 34.36 8.30
CA ARG A 177 -7.33 35.06 8.30
C ARG A 177 -6.89 35.47 6.88
N THR A 178 -7.31 34.71 5.87
CA THR A 178 -7.02 34.94 4.45
C THR A 178 -8.29 34.70 3.61
N PRO A 179 -9.29 35.60 3.72
CA PRO A 179 -10.64 35.38 3.19
C PRO A 179 -10.71 35.26 1.66
N GLU A 180 -9.65 35.71 0.97
CA GLU A 180 -9.56 35.71 -0.50
C GLU A 180 -9.46 34.30 -1.11
N TRP A 181 -8.90 33.32 -0.39
CA TRP A 181 -8.63 31.99 -0.94
C TRP A 181 -8.85 30.83 0.05
N ALA A 182 -8.63 31.03 1.34
CA ALA A 182 -8.66 29.93 2.31
C ALA A 182 -10.04 29.26 2.45
N PRO A 183 -11.19 29.97 2.36
CA PRO A 183 -12.49 29.30 2.39
C PRO A 183 -12.67 28.25 1.28
N ASP A 184 -12.21 28.54 0.06
CA ASP A 184 -12.28 27.60 -1.07
C ASP A 184 -11.40 26.37 -0.82
N VAL A 185 -10.17 26.57 -0.33
CA VAL A 185 -9.27 25.48 0.06
C VAL A 185 -9.91 24.59 1.13
N VAL A 186 -10.51 25.18 2.17
CA VAL A 186 -11.20 24.44 3.24
C VAL A 186 -12.37 23.63 2.68
N ASP A 187 -13.17 24.19 1.78
CA ASP A 187 -14.32 23.49 1.21
C ASP A 187 -13.88 22.33 0.30
N ARG A 188 -12.80 22.50 -0.48
CA ARG A 188 -12.19 21.43 -1.26
C ARG A 188 -11.61 20.32 -0.39
N LEU A 189 -10.86 20.67 0.67
CA LEU A 189 -10.35 19.69 1.63
C LEU A 189 -11.52 18.96 2.31
N ARG A 190 -12.60 19.64 2.68
CA ARG A 190 -13.77 18.99 3.27
C ARG A 190 -14.41 17.97 2.32
N ALA A 191 -14.47 18.29 1.02
CA ALA A 191 -15.12 17.45 0.02
C ALA A 191 -14.25 16.24 -0.38
N GLY A 192 -12.95 16.45 -0.59
CA GLY A 192 -12.05 15.41 -1.11
C GLY A 192 -11.19 14.73 -0.06
N GLN A 193 -10.85 15.42 1.04
CA GLN A 193 -9.88 14.95 2.04
C GLN A 193 -10.19 15.42 3.46
N PRO A 194 -11.35 15.03 4.03
CA PRO A 194 -11.83 15.53 5.31
C PRO A 194 -10.90 15.23 6.49
N GLY A 195 -9.92 14.32 6.34
CA GLY A 195 -8.87 14.04 7.32
C GLY A 195 -8.08 15.29 7.73
N TRP A 196 -7.91 16.27 6.84
CA TRP A 196 -7.25 17.54 7.17
C TRP A 196 -8.03 18.41 8.16
N LEU A 197 -9.30 18.10 8.40
CA LEU A 197 -10.15 18.76 9.39
C LEU A 197 -10.20 18.01 10.73
N LEU A 198 -9.41 16.95 10.94
CA LEU A 198 -9.41 16.23 12.21
C LEU A 198 -8.89 17.09 13.37
N THR A 199 -7.91 17.97 13.11
CA THR A 199 -7.33 18.84 14.14
C THR A 199 -7.05 20.23 13.59
N PRO A 200 -7.05 21.28 14.45
CA PRO A 200 -6.63 22.61 14.05
C PRO A 200 -5.19 22.64 13.51
N PHE A 201 -4.31 21.78 14.04
CA PHE A 201 -2.94 21.62 13.55
C PHE A 201 -2.89 21.26 12.08
N LEU A 202 -3.64 20.21 11.69
CA LEU A 202 -3.62 19.71 10.31
C LEU A 202 -4.18 20.76 9.35
N LEU A 203 -5.32 21.38 9.71
CA LEU A 203 -5.89 22.41 8.86
C LEU A 203 -4.96 23.62 8.73
N GLU A 204 -4.31 24.07 9.81
CA GLU A 204 -3.35 25.18 9.71
C GLU A 204 -2.17 24.78 8.82
N LEU A 205 -1.63 23.56 8.96
CA LEU A 205 -0.51 23.11 8.15
C LEU A 205 -0.85 23.12 6.65
N ALA A 206 -2.04 22.66 6.28
CA ALA A 206 -2.52 22.73 4.91
C ALA A 206 -2.70 24.17 4.43
N LEU A 207 -3.29 25.05 5.25
CA LEU A 207 -3.45 26.47 4.89
C LEU A 207 -2.11 27.19 4.76
N GLN A 208 -1.15 26.94 5.65
CA GLN A 208 0.19 27.51 5.58
C GLN A 208 0.91 27.02 4.33
N THR A 209 0.81 25.73 4.00
CA THR A 209 1.39 25.17 2.76
C THR A 209 0.79 25.85 1.53
N ALA A 210 -0.53 26.08 1.51
CA ALA A 210 -1.21 26.79 0.42
C ALA A 210 -0.90 28.31 0.38
N GLU A 211 -0.50 28.89 1.51
CA GLU A 211 -0.02 30.27 1.58
C GLU A 211 1.38 30.38 0.97
N ASP A 212 2.28 29.48 1.37
CA ASP A 212 3.67 29.41 0.91
C ASP A 212 3.77 28.99 -0.57
N GLU A 213 2.85 28.15 -1.06
CA GLU A 213 2.80 27.63 -2.43
C GLU A 213 1.42 27.86 -3.07
N PRO A 214 1.16 29.07 -3.63
CA PRO A 214 -0.16 29.46 -4.14
C PRO A 214 -0.75 28.55 -5.23
N ASP A 215 0.10 27.94 -6.06
CA ASP A 215 -0.33 27.06 -7.16
C ASP A 215 -1.04 25.78 -6.65
N LEU A 216 -0.80 25.40 -5.39
CA LEU A 216 -1.43 24.22 -4.77
C LEU A 216 -2.88 24.48 -4.33
N ARG A 217 -3.34 25.73 -4.26
CA ARG A 217 -4.70 26.08 -3.76
C ARG A 217 -5.84 25.43 -4.55
N THR A 218 -5.60 25.15 -5.83
CA THR A 218 -6.61 24.55 -6.71
C THR A 218 -6.51 23.03 -6.83
N ASP A 219 -5.46 22.42 -6.30
CA ASP A 219 -5.19 20.98 -6.34
C ASP A 219 -5.06 20.40 -4.93
N PRO A 220 -6.17 19.89 -4.34
CA PRO A 220 -6.17 19.31 -3.01
C PRO A 220 -5.25 18.09 -2.87
N ALA A 221 -5.01 17.33 -3.94
CA ALA A 221 -4.14 16.16 -3.91
C ALA A 221 -2.67 16.58 -3.78
N ALA A 222 -2.24 17.54 -4.59
CA ALA A 222 -0.90 18.10 -4.52
C ALA A 222 -0.66 18.84 -3.18
N LEU A 223 -1.64 19.65 -2.74
CA LEU A 223 -1.57 20.35 -1.45
C LEU A 223 -1.39 19.36 -0.28
N SER A 224 -2.18 18.28 -0.27
CA SER A 224 -2.11 17.25 0.76
C SER A 224 -0.76 16.56 0.83
N ARG A 225 -0.21 16.19 -0.33
CA ARG A 225 1.11 15.57 -0.42
C ARG A 225 2.18 16.50 0.16
N ARG A 226 2.20 17.75 -0.29
CA ARG A 226 3.19 18.74 0.17
C ARG A 226 3.04 19.06 1.65
N ALA A 227 1.81 19.19 2.16
CA ALA A 227 1.55 19.43 3.57
C ALA A 227 1.94 18.23 4.45
N ALA A 228 1.80 16.99 3.94
CA ALA A 228 2.26 15.80 4.66
C ALA A 228 3.80 15.69 4.70
N GLU A 229 4.48 16.05 3.61
CA GLU A 229 5.95 16.20 3.58
C GLU A 229 6.42 17.25 4.60
N GLU A 230 5.72 18.39 4.67
CA GLU A 230 6.02 19.43 5.66
C GLU A 230 5.79 18.93 7.09
N ALA A 231 4.74 18.13 7.32
CA ALA A 231 4.45 17.52 8.62
C ALA A 231 5.59 16.59 9.09
N ASP A 232 6.25 15.88 8.18
CA ASP A 232 7.36 14.98 8.49
C ASP A 232 8.72 15.70 8.58
N SER A 233 8.79 16.98 8.22
CA SER A 233 10.02 17.77 8.35
C SER A 233 10.55 17.78 9.79
N PRO A 234 11.87 18.01 9.99
CA PRO A 234 12.47 18.11 11.32
C PRO A 234 11.83 19.17 12.24
N LEU A 235 11.10 20.13 11.68
CA LEU A 235 10.36 21.15 12.43
C LEU A 235 9.16 20.56 13.17
N HIS A 236 8.47 19.61 12.55
CA HIS A 236 7.20 19.09 13.04
C HIS A 236 7.35 17.69 13.63
N LEU A 237 8.15 16.81 13.02
CA LEU A 237 8.34 15.41 13.43
C LEU A 237 7.00 14.69 13.67
N TYR A 238 6.02 14.95 12.80
CA TYR A 238 4.62 14.57 13.06
C TYR A 238 4.47 13.07 13.22
N ILE A 239 4.98 12.28 12.27
CA ILE A 239 4.93 10.80 12.33
C ILE A 239 5.66 10.27 13.57
N GLY A 240 6.84 10.82 13.88
CA GLY A 240 7.57 10.51 15.11
C GLY A 240 6.72 10.68 16.38
N GLN A 241 6.05 11.83 16.51
CA GLN A 241 5.28 12.17 17.71
C GLN A 241 3.89 11.52 17.76
N TRP A 242 3.24 11.39 16.61
CA TRP A 242 1.87 10.88 16.45
C TRP A 242 1.85 9.36 16.43
N PHE A 243 2.63 8.75 15.53
CA PHE A 243 2.57 7.32 15.24
C PHE A 243 3.57 6.52 16.09
N HIS A 244 4.86 6.88 16.07
CA HIS A 244 5.88 6.10 16.79
C HIS A 244 5.83 6.33 18.32
N ASN A 245 5.63 7.57 18.76
CA ASN A 245 5.62 7.90 20.19
C ASN A 245 4.20 8.02 20.77
N GLY A 246 3.18 8.24 19.93
CA GLY A 246 1.80 8.44 20.36
C GLY A 246 0.97 7.17 20.40
N LEU A 247 1.38 6.13 19.67
CA LEU A 247 0.75 4.81 19.68
C LEU A 247 1.66 3.79 20.40
N SER A 248 1.05 2.72 20.91
CA SER A 248 1.79 1.57 21.44
C SER A 248 2.13 0.61 20.28
N ALA A 249 2.97 -0.39 20.56
CA ALA A 249 3.25 -1.45 19.59
C ALA A 249 1.96 -2.17 19.15
N THR A 250 1.05 -2.45 20.09
CA THR A 250 -0.26 -3.05 19.81
C THR A 250 -1.11 -2.15 18.91
N HIS A 251 -1.18 -0.85 19.22
CA HIS A 251 -1.92 0.10 18.41
C HIS A 251 -1.39 0.18 16.97
N ARG A 252 -0.07 0.34 16.81
CA ARG A 252 0.53 0.38 15.47
C ARG A 252 0.30 -0.93 14.71
N ALA A 253 0.36 -2.06 15.40
CA ALA A 253 0.09 -3.35 14.79
C ALA A 253 -1.36 -3.50 14.32
N ALA A 254 -2.33 -3.04 15.12
CA ALA A 254 -3.73 -3.01 14.73
C ALA A 254 -3.95 -2.14 13.46
N VAL A 255 -3.34 -0.94 13.38
CA VAL A 255 -3.42 -0.09 12.17
C VAL A 255 -2.84 -0.80 10.95
N ARG A 256 -1.67 -1.45 11.08
CA ARG A 256 -1.05 -2.19 9.97
C ARG A 256 -1.92 -3.37 9.52
N ARG A 257 -2.41 -4.19 10.46
CA ARG A 257 -3.28 -5.34 10.16
C ARG A 257 -4.58 -4.92 9.50
N GLU A 258 -5.19 -3.83 9.96
CA GLU A 258 -6.43 -3.32 9.38
C GLU A 258 -6.24 -2.95 7.89
N ARG A 259 -5.12 -2.32 7.52
CA ARG A 259 -4.81 -1.99 6.11
C ARG A 259 -4.80 -3.23 5.22
N TRP A 260 -4.12 -4.29 5.67
CA TRP A 260 -4.09 -5.56 4.94
C TRP A 260 -5.45 -6.27 4.92
N ARG A 261 -6.22 -6.18 6.01
CA ARG A 261 -7.59 -6.71 6.10
C ARG A 261 -8.53 -6.05 5.11
N VAL A 262 -8.50 -4.72 5.02
CA VAL A 262 -9.28 -3.94 4.04
C VAL A 262 -8.90 -4.33 2.61
N ALA A 263 -7.62 -4.57 2.35
CA ALA A 263 -7.15 -5.06 1.05
C ALA A 263 -7.59 -6.49 0.72
N GLY A 264 -8.08 -7.26 1.71
CA GLY A 264 -8.61 -8.61 1.50
C GLY A 264 -7.70 -9.75 1.93
N LEU A 265 -6.70 -9.47 2.77
CA LEU A 265 -5.90 -10.48 3.46
C LEU A 265 -6.44 -10.66 4.87
N SER A 266 -6.91 -11.87 5.19
CA SER A 266 -7.39 -12.17 6.53
C SER A 266 -6.22 -12.45 7.47
N PHE A 267 -6.26 -11.83 8.64
CA PHE A 267 -5.47 -12.20 9.81
C PHE A 267 -6.40 -12.91 10.78
N ASP A 268 -5.86 -13.74 11.67
CA ASP A 268 -6.58 -14.17 12.86
C ASP A 268 -6.80 -12.92 13.72
N ALA A 269 -7.87 -12.19 13.43
CA ALA A 269 -8.16 -10.92 14.07
C ALA A 269 -8.59 -11.19 15.50
N ASP A 270 -7.78 -10.73 16.46
CA ASP A 270 -8.21 -10.62 17.85
C ASP A 270 -9.41 -9.66 17.89
N GLU A 271 -10.53 -10.04 18.52
CA GLU A 271 -11.67 -9.13 18.75
C GLU A 271 -11.22 -7.81 19.40
N ARG A 272 -10.11 -7.87 20.14
CA ARG A 272 -9.43 -6.72 20.71
C ARG A 272 -8.96 -5.72 19.66
N ASP A 273 -8.44 -6.14 18.52
CA ASP A 273 -7.98 -5.24 17.45
C ASP A 273 -9.16 -4.47 16.85
N ALA A 274 -10.26 -5.16 16.54
CA ALA A 274 -11.45 -4.52 15.99
C ALA A 274 -12.04 -3.47 16.95
N ARG A 275 -12.05 -3.79 18.26
CA ARG A 275 -12.48 -2.84 19.29
C ARG A 275 -11.52 -1.65 19.39
N THR A 276 -10.22 -1.92 19.43
CA THR A 276 -9.17 -0.90 19.50
C THR A 276 -9.23 0.06 18.30
N MET A 277 -9.42 -0.49 17.10
CA MET A 277 -9.62 0.30 15.88
C MET A 277 -10.86 1.18 15.97
N LYS A 278 -11.99 0.64 16.40
CA LYS A 278 -13.26 1.37 16.48
C LYS A 278 -13.28 2.46 17.56
N GLU A 279 -12.73 2.17 18.73
CA GLU A 279 -12.87 3.03 19.92
C GLU A 279 -11.74 4.06 20.05
N VAL A 280 -10.53 3.71 19.60
CA VAL A 280 -9.32 4.50 19.87
C VAL A 280 -8.64 4.99 18.58
N LEU A 281 -8.57 4.15 17.55
CA LEU A 281 -7.70 4.42 16.39
C LEU A 281 -8.43 4.90 15.15
N TRP A 282 -9.76 4.99 15.13
CA TRP A 282 -10.48 5.51 13.95
C TRP A 282 -10.00 6.91 13.53
N PRO A 283 -9.85 7.90 14.44
CA PRO A 283 -9.30 9.21 14.07
C PRO A 283 -7.86 9.13 13.57
N VAL A 284 -7.09 8.15 14.05
CA VAL A 284 -5.70 7.91 13.66
C VAL A 284 -5.65 7.36 12.24
N ALA A 285 -6.51 6.39 11.91
CA ALA A 285 -6.60 5.82 10.56
C ALA A 285 -7.09 6.82 9.50
N ALA A 286 -7.86 7.83 9.91
CA ALA A 286 -8.31 8.91 9.04
C ALA A 286 -7.31 10.10 8.93
N ASP A 287 -6.18 10.04 9.64
CA ASP A 287 -5.16 11.09 9.62
C ASP A 287 -4.47 11.13 8.24
N PRO A 288 -4.49 12.27 7.52
CA PRO A 288 -3.95 12.35 6.18
C PRO A 288 -2.42 12.21 6.15
N VAL A 289 -1.70 12.70 7.16
CA VAL A 289 -0.24 12.55 7.24
C VAL A 289 0.11 11.08 7.48
N LEU A 290 -0.65 10.40 8.36
CA LEU A 290 -0.48 8.96 8.53
C LEU A 290 -0.84 8.19 7.26
N ALA A 291 -1.87 8.59 6.52
CA ALA A 291 -2.23 7.98 5.25
C ALA A 291 -1.11 8.12 4.20
N HIS A 292 -0.33 9.21 4.20
CA HIS A 292 0.86 9.30 3.34
C HIS A 292 2.02 8.41 3.83
N HIS A 293 2.19 8.27 5.16
CA HIS A 293 3.23 7.40 5.73
C HIS A 293 2.89 5.90 5.61
N LEU A 294 1.61 5.56 5.72
CA LEU A 294 1.02 4.22 5.67
C LEU A 294 -0.12 4.21 4.63
N PRO A 295 0.17 4.36 3.33
CA PRO A 295 -0.86 4.44 2.29
C PRO A 295 -1.72 3.18 2.21
N GLU A 296 -2.78 3.22 1.42
CA GLU A 296 -3.51 1.99 1.14
C GLU A 296 -2.58 0.90 0.57
N VAL A 297 -2.93 -0.37 0.78
CA VAL A 297 -2.19 -1.47 0.16
C VAL A 297 -2.49 -1.47 -1.33
N LEU A 298 -1.46 -1.24 -2.14
CA LEU A 298 -1.57 -1.33 -3.59
C LEU A 298 -1.81 -2.79 -4.00
N ARG A 299 -2.96 -3.02 -4.62
CA ARG A 299 -3.43 -4.30 -5.17
C ARG A 299 -3.15 -4.39 -6.67
N LEU A 300 -2.52 -5.49 -7.08
CA LEU A 300 -2.20 -5.80 -8.45
C LEU A 300 -2.68 -7.20 -8.80
N HIS A 301 -3.40 -7.34 -9.91
CA HIS A 301 -3.69 -8.66 -10.48
C HIS A 301 -2.66 -8.99 -11.56
N HIS A 302 -2.14 -10.22 -11.53
CA HIS A 302 -1.29 -10.77 -12.57
C HIS A 302 -2.05 -11.90 -13.26
N VAL A 303 -2.43 -11.66 -14.51
CA VAL A 303 -3.15 -12.59 -15.39
C VAL A 303 -2.24 -13.00 -16.55
N SER A 304 -2.48 -14.18 -17.11
CA SER A 304 -1.70 -14.72 -18.23
C SER A 304 -2.57 -15.66 -19.06
N ASP A 305 -2.13 -15.90 -20.31
CA ASP A 305 -2.63 -16.98 -21.18
C ASP A 305 -4.16 -16.88 -21.38
N LEU A 306 -4.58 -15.76 -21.97
CA LEU A 306 -5.98 -15.43 -22.25
C LEU A 306 -6.49 -16.18 -23.51
N HIS A 307 -5.63 -16.34 -24.52
CA HIS A 307 -5.86 -17.04 -25.78
C HIS A 307 -7.19 -16.67 -26.49
N PHE A 308 -7.47 -15.38 -26.67
CA PHE A 308 -8.59 -14.94 -27.50
C PHE A 308 -8.52 -15.57 -28.90
N GLY A 309 -9.66 -16.09 -29.37
CA GLY A 309 -9.76 -16.82 -30.64
C GLY A 309 -9.43 -18.31 -30.59
N GLY A 310 -8.84 -18.79 -29.49
CA GLY A 310 -8.60 -20.20 -29.24
C GLY A 310 -9.82 -20.93 -28.69
N SER A 311 -9.65 -22.23 -28.43
CA SER A 311 -10.66 -23.00 -27.69
C SER A 311 -10.61 -22.61 -26.21
N MET A 312 -11.60 -21.86 -25.74
CA MET A 312 -11.70 -21.49 -24.32
C MET A 312 -12.48 -22.53 -23.53
N ARG A 313 -12.14 -22.69 -22.25
CA ARG A 313 -12.90 -23.58 -21.36
C ARG A 313 -14.28 -22.96 -21.14
N SER A 314 -15.35 -23.77 -21.21
CA SER A 314 -16.67 -23.34 -20.74
C SER A 314 -16.73 -23.54 -19.22
N ASN A 315 -17.33 -22.59 -18.49
CA ASN A 315 -17.55 -22.74 -17.05
C ASN A 315 -18.56 -23.86 -16.73
N VAL A 316 -19.46 -24.16 -17.68
CA VAL A 316 -20.48 -25.20 -17.56
C VAL A 316 -20.37 -26.16 -18.76
N ASP A 317 -20.20 -27.46 -18.47
CA ASP A 317 -20.30 -28.52 -19.49
C ASP A 317 -21.78 -28.76 -19.84
N GLN A 318 -22.30 -27.94 -20.75
CA GLN A 318 -23.70 -27.97 -21.13
C GLN A 318 -24.01 -29.14 -22.08
N LYS A 319 -24.43 -30.27 -21.51
CA LYS A 319 -24.88 -31.45 -22.30
C LYS A 319 -26.31 -31.33 -22.81
N ASP A 320 -27.19 -30.66 -22.07
CA ASP A 320 -28.57 -30.41 -22.48
C ASP A 320 -28.69 -29.10 -23.26
N ARG A 321 -28.85 -29.20 -24.59
CA ARG A 321 -28.94 -28.04 -25.50
C ARG A 321 -30.36 -27.44 -25.61
N THR A 322 -31.34 -27.92 -24.85
CA THR A 322 -32.70 -27.37 -24.83
C THR A 322 -32.72 -25.94 -24.27
N GLN A 323 -33.85 -25.22 -24.42
CA GLN A 323 -34.01 -23.90 -23.81
C GLN A 323 -33.94 -23.96 -22.27
N ALA A 324 -34.49 -25.02 -21.66
CA ALA A 324 -34.41 -25.25 -20.22
C ALA A 324 -32.97 -25.55 -19.78
N GLY A 325 -32.24 -26.40 -20.52
CA GLY A 325 -30.82 -26.67 -20.29
C GLY A 325 -29.94 -25.42 -20.40
N ARG A 326 -30.20 -24.54 -21.39
CA ARG A 326 -29.52 -23.23 -21.51
C ARG A 326 -29.85 -22.28 -20.36
N ALA A 327 -31.11 -22.24 -19.93
CA ALA A 327 -31.52 -21.40 -18.80
C ALA A 327 -30.87 -21.89 -17.48
N LEU A 328 -30.84 -23.21 -17.25
CA LEU A 328 -30.15 -23.81 -16.12
C LEU A 328 -28.64 -23.56 -16.18
N ALA A 329 -28.00 -23.74 -17.34
CA ALA A 329 -26.59 -23.45 -17.52
C ALA A 329 -26.27 -22.00 -17.12
N ARG A 330 -27.03 -21.03 -17.62
CA ARG A 330 -26.91 -19.60 -17.24
C ARG A 330 -27.10 -19.37 -15.75
N LEU A 331 -28.12 -19.97 -15.14
CA LEU A 331 -28.35 -19.90 -13.69
C LEU A 331 -27.21 -20.52 -12.87
N THR A 332 -26.46 -21.46 -13.45
CA THR A 332 -25.28 -22.10 -12.84
C THR A 332 -23.95 -21.43 -13.21
N GLY A 333 -23.96 -20.31 -13.94
CA GLY A 333 -22.75 -19.56 -14.32
C GLY A 333 -22.16 -19.91 -15.70
N ASP A 334 -23.00 -20.28 -16.68
CA ASP A 334 -22.59 -20.41 -18.10
C ASP A 334 -21.92 -19.13 -18.62
N GLY A 335 -20.82 -19.28 -19.34
CA GLY A 335 -19.93 -18.19 -19.73
C GLY A 335 -18.47 -18.66 -19.86
N THR A 336 -17.59 -17.73 -20.20
CA THR A 336 -16.14 -17.98 -20.26
C THR A 336 -15.47 -17.61 -18.92
N PRO A 337 -14.33 -18.21 -18.59
CA PRO A 337 -13.50 -17.79 -17.47
C PRO A 337 -13.13 -16.30 -17.53
N LEU A 338 -12.94 -15.74 -18.74
CA LEU A 338 -12.66 -14.32 -18.97
C LEU A 338 -13.80 -13.41 -18.53
N GLU A 339 -15.04 -13.75 -18.87
CA GLU A 339 -16.22 -12.99 -18.43
C GLU A 339 -16.44 -13.15 -16.92
N SER A 340 -16.27 -14.37 -16.40
CA SER A 340 -16.38 -14.63 -14.97
C SER A 340 -15.32 -13.88 -14.15
N TYR A 341 -14.14 -13.65 -14.71
CA TYR A 341 -13.12 -12.80 -14.10
C TYR A 341 -13.58 -11.33 -14.05
N LEU A 342 -14.15 -10.78 -15.13
CA LEU A 342 -14.67 -9.41 -15.11
C LEU A 342 -15.79 -9.23 -14.09
N GLU A 343 -16.76 -10.15 -14.04
CA GLU A 343 -17.82 -10.15 -13.01
C GLU A 343 -17.25 -10.25 -11.59
N HIS A 344 -16.15 -10.98 -11.42
CA HIS A 344 -15.45 -11.07 -10.15
C HIS A 344 -14.76 -9.77 -9.77
N VAL A 345 -14.08 -9.11 -10.72
CA VAL A 345 -13.47 -7.78 -10.49
C VAL A 345 -14.54 -6.75 -10.18
N GLU A 346 -15.69 -6.76 -10.86
CA GLU A 346 -16.84 -5.91 -10.56
C GLU A 346 -17.37 -6.14 -9.14
N ARG A 347 -17.47 -7.41 -8.72
CA ARG A 347 -17.84 -7.75 -7.34
C ARG A 347 -16.82 -7.26 -6.32
N LEU A 348 -15.53 -7.37 -6.63
CA LEU A 348 -14.46 -6.81 -5.81
C LEU A 348 -14.56 -5.28 -5.75
N ALA A 349 -14.88 -4.60 -6.85
CA ALA A 349 -15.10 -3.15 -6.87
C ALA A 349 -16.24 -2.74 -5.92
N GLY A 350 -17.36 -3.47 -5.95
CA GLY A 350 -18.47 -3.28 -5.00
C GLY A 350 -18.10 -3.51 -3.53
N GLN A 351 -16.97 -4.16 -3.25
CA GLN A 351 -16.41 -4.37 -1.91
C GLN A 351 -15.26 -3.41 -1.58
N GLY A 352 -14.90 -2.48 -2.47
CA GLY A 352 -13.73 -1.62 -2.33
C GLY A 352 -12.40 -2.38 -2.45
N ARG A 353 -12.39 -3.52 -3.15
CA ARG A 353 -11.26 -4.45 -3.25
C ARG A 353 -10.80 -4.72 -4.68
N ALA A 354 -11.31 -3.97 -5.65
CA ALA A 354 -10.83 -4.07 -7.03
C ALA A 354 -9.30 -3.83 -7.10
N PRO A 355 -8.60 -4.47 -8.04
CA PRO A 355 -7.19 -4.19 -8.30
C PRO A 355 -7.03 -2.74 -8.78
N HIS A 356 -5.88 -2.16 -8.47
CA HIS A 356 -5.51 -0.84 -9.00
C HIS A 356 -4.66 -0.94 -10.25
N LEU A 357 -3.94 -2.06 -10.40
CA LEU A 357 -3.09 -2.38 -11.53
C LEU A 357 -3.35 -3.80 -12.01
N VAL A 358 -3.23 -4.03 -13.31
CA VAL A 358 -3.22 -5.37 -13.90
C VAL A 358 -1.97 -5.53 -14.76
N ILE A 359 -1.30 -6.67 -14.59
CA ILE A 359 -0.20 -7.11 -15.44
C ILE A 359 -0.68 -8.32 -16.22
N VAL A 360 -0.58 -8.27 -17.54
CA VAL A 360 -0.85 -9.39 -18.45
C VAL A 360 0.50 -9.89 -18.99
N SER A 361 0.88 -11.12 -18.65
CA SER A 361 2.20 -11.68 -18.97
C SER A 361 2.21 -12.60 -20.19
N GLY A 362 1.41 -12.29 -21.21
CA GLY A 362 1.50 -12.88 -22.55
C GLY A 362 0.34 -13.79 -22.91
N ASP A 363 0.38 -14.23 -24.16
CA ASP A 363 -0.62 -15.04 -24.84
C ASP A 363 -2.02 -14.45 -24.70
N LEU A 364 -2.14 -13.17 -25.09
CA LEU A 364 -3.42 -12.48 -25.16
C LEU A 364 -4.31 -13.13 -26.21
N VAL A 365 -3.75 -13.48 -27.36
CA VAL A 365 -4.47 -14.16 -28.45
C VAL A 365 -3.91 -15.55 -28.68
N ASP A 366 -4.71 -16.45 -29.27
CA ASP A 366 -4.23 -17.75 -29.73
C ASP A 366 -3.42 -17.62 -31.04
N ARG A 367 -3.80 -16.64 -31.86
CA ARG A 367 -3.18 -16.28 -33.14
C ARG A 367 -3.28 -14.78 -33.38
N PRO A 368 -2.28 -14.17 -34.05
CA PRO A 368 -2.21 -12.74 -34.37
C PRO A 368 -3.15 -12.36 -35.52
N LEU A 369 -4.45 -12.53 -35.30
CA LEU A 369 -5.51 -12.13 -36.22
C LEU A 369 -6.23 -10.90 -35.65
N ASP A 370 -6.52 -9.92 -36.49
CA ASP A 370 -7.12 -8.65 -36.07
C ASP A 370 -8.41 -8.84 -35.27
N GLN A 371 -9.26 -9.79 -35.67
CA GLN A 371 -10.46 -10.14 -34.91
C GLN A 371 -10.16 -10.50 -33.45
N HIS A 372 -9.12 -11.31 -33.21
CA HIS A 372 -8.76 -11.77 -31.87
C HIS A 372 -8.15 -10.61 -31.07
N GLY A 373 -7.31 -9.80 -31.72
CA GLY A 373 -6.78 -8.56 -31.15
C GLY A 373 -7.88 -7.61 -30.70
N GLN A 374 -8.92 -7.39 -31.53
CA GLN A 374 -10.06 -6.55 -31.18
C GLN A 374 -10.89 -7.11 -30.01
N GLN A 375 -11.05 -8.44 -29.94
CA GLN A 375 -11.71 -9.08 -28.79
C GLN A 375 -10.92 -8.87 -27.50
N ALA A 376 -9.59 -9.05 -27.56
CA ALA A 376 -8.71 -8.81 -26.43
C ALA A 376 -8.74 -7.35 -25.98
N LEU A 377 -8.65 -6.39 -26.92
CA LEU A 377 -8.76 -4.96 -26.63
C LEU A 377 -10.08 -4.61 -25.94
N ALA A 378 -11.20 -5.08 -26.47
CA ALA A 378 -12.51 -4.82 -25.87
C ALA A 378 -12.63 -5.36 -24.44
N TRP A 379 -11.99 -6.51 -24.16
CA TRP A 379 -11.93 -7.07 -22.81
C TRP A 379 -11.02 -6.25 -21.88
N LEU A 380 -9.86 -5.80 -22.37
CA LEU A 380 -8.94 -4.95 -21.61
C LEU A 380 -9.54 -3.58 -21.30
N ASP A 381 -10.27 -2.98 -22.22
CA ASP A 381 -10.99 -1.71 -22.02
C ASP A 381 -12.05 -1.87 -20.93
N ARG A 382 -12.85 -2.93 -20.99
CA ARG A 382 -13.84 -3.23 -19.93
C ARG A 382 -13.17 -3.51 -18.59
N LEU A 383 -12.01 -4.18 -18.57
CA LEU A 383 -11.26 -4.39 -17.34
C LEU A 383 -10.74 -3.06 -16.77
N ALA A 384 -10.25 -2.16 -17.61
CA ALA A 384 -9.73 -0.85 -17.19
C ALA A 384 -10.80 -0.01 -16.47
N GLU A 385 -12.06 -0.07 -16.93
CA GLU A 385 -13.20 0.60 -16.28
C GLU A 385 -13.53 0.06 -14.88
N LEU A 386 -13.09 -1.16 -14.55
CA LEU A 386 -13.35 -1.81 -13.27
C LEU A 386 -12.20 -1.64 -12.26
N LEU A 387 -11.09 -1.02 -12.65
CA LEU A 387 -9.93 -0.82 -11.76
C LEU A 387 -10.20 0.29 -10.75
N ALA A 388 -9.70 0.11 -9.53
CA ALA A 388 -9.82 1.10 -8.47
C ALA A 388 -8.75 2.20 -8.59
N ASP A 389 -9.11 3.41 -8.14
CA ASP A 389 -8.16 4.48 -7.90
C ASP A 389 -7.26 4.16 -6.69
N HIS A 390 -6.04 4.71 -6.69
CA HIS A 390 -5.12 4.61 -5.57
C HIS A 390 -4.44 5.98 -5.36
N PRO A 391 -4.28 6.48 -4.13
CA PRO A 391 -3.71 7.81 -3.87
C PRO A 391 -2.27 7.98 -4.38
N ASP A 392 -1.52 6.88 -4.46
CA ASP A 392 -0.15 6.85 -4.98
C ASP A 392 -0.03 6.53 -6.48
N LEU A 393 -1.16 6.47 -7.21
CA LEU A 393 -1.16 6.31 -8.66
C LEU A 393 -1.83 7.51 -9.33
N ARG A 394 -1.11 8.15 -10.24
CA ARG A 394 -1.55 9.37 -10.91
C ARG A 394 -2.65 9.08 -11.92
N PRO A 395 -3.54 10.04 -12.25
CA PRO A 395 -4.61 9.82 -13.21
C PRO A 395 -4.14 9.33 -14.59
N ASP A 396 -2.94 9.73 -15.01
CA ASP A 396 -2.31 9.36 -16.28
C ASP A 396 -1.39 8.13 -16.19
N ASP A 397 -1.18 7.58 -14.99
CA ASP A 397 -0.41 6.36 -14.83
C ASP A 397 -1.14 5.18 -15.50
N PRO A 398 -0.46 4.39 -16.37
CA PRO A 398 -1.09 3.26 -17.04
C PRO A 398 -1.50 2.20 -16.03
N ARG A 399 -2.75 1.73 -16.10
CA ARG A 399 -3.29 0.76 -15.14
C ARG A 399 -3.20 -0.69 -15.59
N ILE A 400 -2.95 -0.92 -16.88
CA ILE A 400 -2.75 -2.23 -17.48
C ILE A 400 -1.39 -2.24 -18.18
N LEU A 401 -0.55 -3.21 -17.84
CA LEU A 401 0.76 -3.43 -18.45
C LEU A 401 0.78 -4.77 -19.18
N LEU A 402 1.39 -4.81 -20.37
CA LEU A 402 1.42 -6.01 -21.20
C LEU A 402 2.87 -6.46 -21.45
N VAL A 403 3.07 -7.77 -21.49
CA VAL A 403 4.23 -8.42 -22.11
C VAL A 403 3.67 -9.46 -23.07
N GLY A 404 4.06 -9.42 -24.34
CA GLY A 404 3.59 -10.40 -25.33
C GLY A 404 4.23 -11.79 -25.11
N GLY A 405 3.43 -12.84 -25.34
CA GLY A 405 3.86 -14.23 -25.34
C GLY A 405 4.21 -14.76 -26.74
N ASN A 406 4.40 -16.07 -26.86
CA ASN A 406 4.76 -16.70 -28.13
C ASN A 406 3.57 -16.83 -29.10
N HIS A 407 2.33 -16.75 -28.62
CA HIS A 407 1.14 -16.70 -29.48
C HIS A 407 0.80 -15.30 -29.99
N ASP A 408 1.38 -14.27 -29.37
CA ASP A 408 1.13 -12.85 -29.67
C ASP A 408 1.94 -12.32 -30.87
N VAL A 409 2.70 -13.17 -31.56
CA VAL A 409 3.61 -12.77 -32.66
C VAL A 409 3.16 -13.35 -34.00
N SER A 410 3.53 -12.69 -35.10
CA SER A 410 3.25 -13.16 -36.47
C SER A 410 4.09 -14.37 -36.84
N TRP A 411 3.46 -15.55 -36.82
CA TRP A 411 4.09 -16.83 -37.17
C TRP A 411 4.49 -16.93 -38.65
N ASP A 412 3.81 -16.19 -39.52
CA ASP A 412 4.16 -16.04 -40.94
C ASP A 412 5.47 -15.26 -41.16
N ARG A 413 5.94 -14.55 -40.13
CA ARG A 413 7.16 -13.73 -40.14
C ARG A 413 8.25 -14.31 -39.22
N CYS A 414 8.11 -15.56 -38.76
CA CYS A 414 9.11 -16.22 -37.92
C CYS A 414 10.50 -16.36 -38.57
N LEU A 415 10.61 -16.25 -39.89
CA LEU A 415 11.89 -16.26 -40.62
C LEU A 415 12.17 -14.95 -41.37
N ASP A 416 11.47 -13.86 -41.03
CA ASP A 416 11.72 -12.56 -41.63
C ASP A 416 13.16 -12.09 -41.34
N PRO A 417 13.89 -11.52 -42.32
CA PRO A 417 15.23 -10.96 -42.11
C PRO A 417 15.29 -9.86 -41.05
N ARG A 418 14.19 -9.16 -40.77
CA ARG A 418 14.04 -8.24 -39.64
C ARG A 418 13.34 -8.96 -38.49
N PRO A 419 14.06 -9.35 -37.41
CA PRO A 419 13.45 -10.06 -36.28
C PRO A 419 12.24 -9.33 -35.68
N GLY A 420 12.28 -7.99 -35.62
CA GLY A 420 11.19 -7.15 -35.13
C GLY A 420 9.89 -7.24 -35.94
N ALA A 421 9.96 -7.65 -37.22
CA ALA A 421 8.79 -7.66 -38.10
C ALA A 421 7.66 -8.59 -37.64
N ARG A 422 7.97 -9.64 -36.85
CA ARG A 422 6.96 -10.54 -36.27
C ARG A 422 6.17 -9.90 -35.13
N HIS A 423 6.73 -8.87 -34.50
CA HIS A 423 6.17 -8.18 -33.34
C HIS A 423 5.33 -6.94 -33.72
N GLU A 424 5.42 -6.50 -34.98
CA GLU A 424 4.70 -5.31 -35.47
C GLU A 424 3.18 -5.39 -35.24
N TRP A 425 2.57 -6.57 -35.46
CA TRP A 425 1.13 -6.76 -35.24
C TRP A 425 0.72 -6.52 -33.78
N PHE A 426 1.50 -7.06 -32.83
CA PHE A 426 1.24 -6.87 -31.40
C PHE A 426 1.40 -5.40 -31.01
N ALA A 427 2.50 -4.78 -31.44
CA ALA A 427 2.79 -3.38 -31.15
C ALA A 427 1.74 -2.44 -31.73
N GLU A 428 1.24 -2.71 -32.95
CA GLU A 428 0.17 -1.92 -33.57
C GLU A 428 -1.17 -2.09 -32.84
N THR A 429 -1.55 -3.35 -32.58
CA THR A 429 -2.84 -3.71 -31.95
C THR A 429 -2.93 -3.15 -30.53
N PHE A 430 -1.88 -3.33 -29.73
CA PHE A 430 -1.88 -2.99 -28.30
C PHE A 430 -1.14 -1.69 -27.96
N ARG A 431 -0.90 -0.82 -28.94
CA ARG A 431 -0.15 0.45 -28.80
C ARG A 431 -0.60 1.38 -27.66
N ALA A 432 -1.85 1.23 -27.22
CA ALA A 432 -2.43 2.03 -26.14
C ALA A 432 -1.91 1.61 -24.75
N TYR A 433 -1.36 0.39 -24.64
CA TYR A 433 -0.86 -0.16 -23.39
C TYR A 433 0.67 -0.22 -23.42
N PRO A 434 1.37 0.06 -22.30
CA PRO A 434 2.81 -0.12 -22.24
C PRO A 434 3.20 -1.59 -22.43
N HIS A 435 4.13 -1.84 -23.37
CA HIS A 435 4.72 -3.14 -23.65
C HIS A 435 6.24 -3.01 -23.97
N PRO A 436 7.02 -4.10 -24.07
CA PRO A 436 8.48 -4.04 -24.28
C PRO A 436 8.97 -3.48 -25.62
N ASP A 437 8.08 -3.06 -26.52
CA ASP A 437 8.36 -2.62 -27.90
C ASP A 437 9.31 -3.55 -28.70
N LEU A 438 9.01 -4.87 -28.78
CA LEU A 438 9.85 -5.84 -29.50
C LEU A 438 9.89 -5.62 -31.02
N ASP A 439 8.97 -4.83 -31.57
CA ASP A 439 8.93 -4.37 -32.95
C ASP A 439 10.12 -3.45 -33.32
N LYS A 440 10.74 -2.81 -32.32
CA LYS A 440 11.89 -1.93 -32.54
C LYS A 440 13.18 -2.73 -32.69
N ASP A 441 13.90 -2.49 -33.77
CA ASP A 441 15.17 -3.15 -34.08
C ASP A 441 16.28 -2.79 -33.08
N HIS A 442 16.35 -1.53 -32.66
CA HIS A 442 17.36 -1.08 -31.70
C HIS A 442 16.89 -1.30 -30.25
N HIS A 443 17.57 -2.19 -29.52
CA HIS A 443 17.26 -2.48 -28.12
C HIS A 443 17.27 -1.27 -27.19
N ALA A 444 17.96 -0.18 -27.54
CA ALA A 444 17.97 1.05 -26.73
C ALA A 444 16.63 1.80 -26.76
N ASP A 445 15.90 1.70 -27.88
CA ASP A 445 14.62 2.38 -28.11
C ASP A 445 13.44 1.61 -27.52
N ARG A 446 13.69 0.38 -27.08
CA ARG A 446 12.72 -0.49 -26.41
C ARG A 446 12.40 -0.01 -25.01
N ARG A 447 11.11 0.07 -24.69
CA ARG A 447 10.62 0.32 -23.34
C ARG A 447 11.05 -0.81 -22.42
N LEU A 448 11.77 -0.45 -21.37
CA LEU A 448 12.17 -1.39 -20.31
C LEU A 448 11.34 -1.21 -19.04
N TYR A 449 11.00 0.03 -18.68
CA TYR A 449 10.37 0.34 -17.41
C TYR A 449 9.08 1.11 -17.56
N VAL A 450 8.12 0.77 -16.70
CA VAL A 450 7.03 1.65 -16.29
C VAL A 450 7.25 2.00 -14.82
N ARG A 451 7.12 3.29 -14.48
CA ARG A 451 7.39 3.81 -13.13
C ARG A 451 6.14 4.44 -12.55
N TYR A 452 5.91 4.20 -11.27
CA TYR A 452 4.90 4.82 -10.44
C TYR A 452 5.63 5.51 -9.28
N PRO A 453 6.09 6.75 -9.47
CA PRO A 453 7.02 7.40 -8.53
C PRO A 453 6.41 7.55 -7.13
N ASP A 454 5.14 7.91 -7.06
CA ASP A 454 4.46 8.21 -5.80
C ASP A 454 4.23 6.92 -4.98
N ALA A 455 4.04 5.79 -5.65
CA ALA A 455 3.97 4.45 -5.05
C ALA A 455 5.35 3.82 -4.78
N CYS A 456 6.43 4.50 -5.21
CA CYS A 456 7.79 3.96 -5.28
C CYS A 456 7.82 2.53 -5.87
N LEU A 457 7.14 2.37 -7.01
CA LEU A 457 7.03 1.10 -7.72
C LEU A 457 7.61 1.25 -9.13
N ARG A 458 8.38 0.25 -9.56
CA ARG A 458 8.84 0.16 -10.93
C ARG A 458 8.67 -1.26 -11.46
N VAL A 459 8.16 -1.37 -12.67
CA VAL A 459 7.92 -2.65 -13.35
C VAL A 459 8.80 -2.73 -14.58
N ALA A 460 9.68 -3.72 -14.64
CA ALA A 460 10.44 -4.06 -15.83
C ALA A 460 9.60 -4.95 -16.76
N LEU A 461 9.46 -4.54 -18.01
CA LEU A 461 8.76 -5.29 -19.05
C LEU A 461 9.81 -6.02 -19.91
N LEU A 462 9.96 -7.32 -19.72
CA LEU A 462 10.97 -8.13 -20.40
C LEU A 462 10.30 -8.96 -21.49
N GLY A 463 10.55 -8.63 -22.74
CA GLY A 463 10.13 -9.46 -23.86
C GLY A 463 10.97 -10.73 -23.90
N SER A 464 10.40 -11.88 -23.53
CA SER A 464 11.03 -13.18 -23.72
C SER A 464 10.65 -13.86 -25.03
N ALA A 465 9.61 -13.39 -25.72
CA ALA A 465 9.22 -13.89 -27.02
C ALA A 465 10.03 -13.28 -28.18
N GLU A 466 11.25 -12.76 -27.94
CA GLU A 466 12.12 -12.16 -28.99
C GLU A 466 12.19 -13.03 -30.25
N SER A 467 12.30 -14.34 -30.02
CA SER A 467 12.36 -15.39 -31.03
C SER A 467 11.10 -16.26 -31.10
N GLY A 468 10.02 -15.83 -30.47
CA GLY A 468 8.78 -16.59 -30.32
C GLY A 468 8.08 -16.88 -31.65
N GLY A 469 7.16 -17.84 -31.59
CA GLY A 469 6.24 -18.23 -32.66
C GLY A 469 6.68 -19.45 -33.46
N GLU A 470 5.70 -20.27 -33.87
CA GLU A 470 5.99 -21.47 -34.66
C GLU A 470 5.97 -21.20 -36.18
N PRO A 471 6.83 -21.85 -36.97
CA PRO A 471 6.77 -21.78 -38.42
C PRO A 471 5.41 -22.22 -38.99
N ALA A 472 4.67 -21.28 -39.57
CA ALA A 472 3.35 -21.54 -40.14
C ALA A 472 3.42 -22.30 -41.49
N ARG A 473 4.48 -22.09 -42.28
CA ARG A 473 4.64 -22.67 -43.62
C ARG A 473 5.40 -23.99 -43.58
N ASN A 474 5.04 -24.93 -44.46
CA ASN A 474 5.71 -26.22 -44.56
C ASN A 474 7.19 -26.06 -44.95
N ASP A 475 7.52 -25.13 -45.84
CA ASP A 475 8.90 -24.86 -46.24
C ASP A 475 9.76 -24.38 -45.06
N ASP A 476 9.20 -23.53 -44.19
CA ASP A 476 9.87 -23.04 -42.98
C ASP A 476 10.06 -24.18 -41.97
N ARG A 477 9.07 -25.07 -41.83
CA ARG A 477 9.17 -26.30 -41.01
C ARG A 477 10.25 -27.24 -41.51
N ASP A 478 10.34 -27.42 -42.83
CA ASP A 478 11.36 -28.25 -43.46
C ASP A 478 12.74 -27.62 -43.32
N ARG A 479 12.85 -26.29 -43.38
CA ARG A 479 14.08 -25.56 -43.06
C ARG A 479 14.51 -25.78 -41.61
N VAL A 480 13.61 -25.73 -40.63
CA VAL A 480 13.92 -26.05 -39.21
C VAL A 480 14.46 -27.46 -39.10
N ARG A 481 13.77 -28.44 -39.71
CA ARG A 481 14.19 -29.84 -39.67
C ARG A 481 15.56 -30.04 -40.30
N GLN A 482 15.86 -29.32 -41.38
CA GLN A 482 17.19 -29.34 -41.99
C GLN A 482 18.24 -28.77 -41.04
N LEU A 483 17.98 -27.62 -40.41
CA LEU A 483 18.89 -27.01 -39.44
C LEU A 483 19.14 -27.91 -38.23
N LEU A 484 18.10 -28.54 -37.67
CA LEU A 484 18.24 -29.52 -36.58
C LEU A 484 19.04 -30.75 -37.02
N ALA A 485 18.79 -31.27 -38.22
CA ALA A 485 19.53 -32.40 -38.76
C ALA A 485 20.99 -32.04 -39.06
N GLU A 486 21.28 -30.79 -39.42
CA GLU A 486 22.63 -30.27 -39.64
C GLU A 486 23.36 -30.06 -38.31
N LEU A 487 22.69 -29.49 -37.30
CA LEU A 487 23.21 -29.33 -35.94
C LEU A 487 23.59 -30.68 -35.33
N ALA A 488 22.70 -31.68 -35.44
CA ALA A 488 22.95 -33.03 -34.92
C ALA A 488 24.14 -33.75 -35.58
N ARG A 489 24.58 -33.28 -36.75
CA ARG A 489 25.73 -33.84 -37.49
C ARG A 489 26.98 -32.97 -37.40
N SER A 490 26.90 -31.78 -36.79
CA SER A 490 28.02 -30.85 -36.72
C SER A 490 28.85 -31.08 -35.46
N GLU A 491 30.16 -31.16 -35.63
CA GLU A 491 31.14 -31.26 -34.54
C GLU A 491 31.95 -29.96 -34.37
N ASP A 492 31.78 -28.97 -35.26
CA ASP A 492 32.48 -27.68 -35.22
C ASP A 492 31.71 -26.69 -34.33
N GLY A 493 32.31 -26.30 -33.21
CA GLY A 493 31.70 -25.38 -32.25
C GLY A 493 31.29 -24.02 -32.83
N THR A 494 31.97 -23.53 -33.88
CA THR A 494 31.60 -22.25 -34.53
C THR A 494 30.34 -22.42 -35.37
N HIS A 495 30.31 -23.47 -36.20
CA HIS A 495 29.14 -23.81 -37.03
C HIS A 495 27.93 -24.20 -36.17
N VAL A 496 28.16 -24.94 -35.08
CA VAL A 496 27.14 -25.23 -34.06
C VAL A 496 26.59 -23.94 -33.48
N SER A 497 27.44 -22.96 -33.14
CA SER A 497 26.99 -21.66 -32.64
C SER A 497 26.18 -20.87 -33.68
N ASP A 498 26.58 -20.89 -34.95
CA ASP A 498 25.86 -20.21 -36.03
C ASP A 498 24.50 -20.88 -36.31
N LEU A 499 24.47 -22.21 -36.36
CA LEU A 499 23.22 -23.00 -36.47
C LEU A 499 22.32 -22.82 -35.26
N MET A 500 22.89 -22.75 -34.06
CA MET A 500 22.14 -22.40 -32.85
C MET A 500 21.58 -20.98 -32.94
N GLY A 501 22.30 -20.01 -33.50
CA GLY A 501 21.77 -18.66 -33.77
C GLY A 501 20.64 -18.63 -34.81
N GLU A 502 20.65 -19.54 -35.79
CA GLU A 502 19.53 -19.74 -36.72
C GLU A 502 18.35 -20.47 -36.06
N LEU A 503 18.62 -21.47 -35.22
CA LEU A 503 17.61 -22.24 -34.48
C LEU A 503 17.02 -21.48 -33.30
N GLU A 504 17.77 -20.53 -32.75
CA GLU A 504 17.36 -19.60 -31.70
C GLU A 504 16.16 -18.75 -32.14
N ARG A 505 15.73 -18.83 -33.40
CA ARG A 505 14.53 -18.18 -33.96
C ARG A 505 13.24 -19.00 -33.82
N TYR A 506 13.30 -20.19 -33.20
CA TYR A 506 12.18 -21.13 -33.05
C TYR A 506 11.78 -21.32 -31.58
N ASP A 507 11.01 -20.36 -31.08
CA ASP A 507 10.41 -20.38 -29.74
C ASP A 507 11.30 -20.65 -28.52
N PRO A 508 12.63 -20.35 -28.50
CA PRO A 508 13.28 -20.24 -27.21
C PRO A 508 12.85 -18.95 -26.55
N GLY A 509 12.27 -19.04 -25.36
CA GLY A 509 12.19 -17.88 -24.49
C GLY A 509 13.59 -17.27 -24.35
N VAL A 510 13.80 -16.01 -24.74
CA VAL A 510 15.10 -15.33 -24.62
C VAL A 510 14.88 -13.86 -24.32
N VAL A 511 15.62 -13.33 -23.35
CA VAL A 511 15.63 -11.89 -23.08
C VAL A 511 16.93 -11.31 -23.63
N ALA A 512 16.85 -10.36 -24.56
CA ALA A 512 18.02 -9.83 -25.24
C ALA A 512 19.08 -9.28 -24.25
N HIS A 513 20.33 -9.72 -24.39
CA HIS A 513 21.43 -9.33 -23.49
C HIS A 513 21.63 -7.79 -23.37
N PRO A 514 21.52 -6.98 -24.45
CA PRO A 514 21.55 -5.53 -24.33
C PRO A 514 20.44 -4.94 -23.45
N VAL A 515 19.28 -5.59 -23.36
CA VAL A 515 18.18 -5.19 -22.46
C VAL A 515 18.51 -5.53 -21.02
N LEU A 516 19.03 -6.74 -20.76
CA LEU A 516 19.46 -7.15 -19.41
C LEU A 516 20.51 -6.20 -18.83
N ARG A 517 21.48 -5.75 -19.64
CA ARG A 517 22.51 -4.76 -19.22
C ARG A 517 21.96 -3.37 -18.87
N ARG A 518 20.72 -3.06 -19.29
CA ARG A 518 20.04 -1.79 -18.96
C ARG A 518 19.28 -1.88 -17.64
N LEU A 519 19.13 -3.08 -17.06
CA LEU A 519 18.52 -3.23 -15.75
C LEU A 519 19.38 -2.52 -14.70
N LYS A 520 18.75 -1.69 -13.87
CA LYS A 520 19.42 -0.90 -12.83
C LYS A 520 18.68 -1.05 -11.53
N LYS A 521 19.35 -0.91 -10.40
CA LYS A 521 18.71 -0.76 -9.09
C LYS A 521 18.01 0.59 -8.97
N GLU A 522 16.86 0.61 -8.30
CA GLU A 522 16.21 1.83 -7.81
C GLU A 522 16.00 1.69 -6.30
N THR A 523 16.78 2.46 -5.54
CA THR A 523 16.80 2.38 -4.07
C THR A 523 15.50 2.97 -3.51
N GLY A 524 14.97 2.36 -2.45
CA GLY A 524 13.73 2.81 -1.81
C GLY A 524 12.46 2.29 -2.48
N CYS A 525 12.54 1.80 -3.73
CA CYS A 525 11.38 1.35 -4.49
C CYS A 525 11.30 -0.18 -4.63
N VAL A 526 10.09 -0.67 -4.84
CA VAL A 526 9.83 -2.06 -5.24
C VAL A 526 10.10 -2.21 -6.73
N ASN A 527 11.01 -3.12 -7.07
CA ASN A 527 11.27 -3.50 -8.46
C ASN A 527 10.57 -4.81 -8.76
N LEU A 528 9.62 -4.78 -9.68
CA LEU A 528 9.00 -5.96 -10.27
C LEU A 528 9.58 -6.20 -11.67
N ALA A 529 9.55 -7.44 -12.13
CA ALA A 529 9.79 -7.77 -13.53
C ALA A 529 8.68 -8.68 -14.06
N VAL A 530 8.34 -8.51 -15.34
CA VAL A 530 7.33 -9.30 -16.04
C VAL A 530 7.99 -9.91 -17.26
N VAL A 531 7.76 -11.20 -17.46
CA VAL A 531 8.31 -11.98 -18.57
C VAL A 531 7.31 -13.07 -18.92
N HIS A 532 7.11 -13.44 -20.18
CA HIS A 532 6.14 -14.50 -20.50
C HIS A 532 6.68 -15.89 -20.14
N HIS A 533 7.76 -16.32 -20.79
CA HIS A 533 8.43 -17.59 -20.51
C HIS A 533 9.06 -17.63 -19.09
N PRO A 534 8.98 -18.75 -18.37
CA PRO A 534 9.51 -18.86 -17.02
C PRO A 534 11.04 -18.80 -16.98
N LEU A 535 11.58 -18.19 -15.92
CA LEU A 535 13.03 -18.18 -15.64
C LEU A 535 13.47 -19.40 -14.84
N SER A 536 12.57 -20.04 -14.10
CA SER A 536 12.86 -21.19 -13.26
C SER A 536 12.23 -22.45 -13.85
N PRO A 537 12.79 -23.64 -13.58
CA PRO A 537 12.14 -24.89 -13.94
C PRO A 537 10.79 -24.98 -13.23
N VAL A 538 9.71 -24.86 -14.01
CA VAL A 538 8.34 -25.05 -13.50
C VAL A 538 8.00 -26.53 -13.64
N PRO A 539 7.47 -27.21 -12.61
CA PRO A 539 7.00 -28.58 -12.73
C PRO A 539 5.82 -28.65 -13.72
N SER A 540 6.10 -28.97 -14.98
CA SER A 540 5.08 -29.12 -16.03
C SER A 540 4.98 -30.56 -16.51
N VAL A 541 3.76 -30.96 -16.90
CA VAL A 541 3.51 -32.22 -17.60
C VAL A 541 3.81 -32.11 -19.11
N GLU A 542 3.97 -30.88 -19.61
CA GLU A 542 4.36 -30.61 -20.98
C GLU A 542 5.88 -30.71 -21.13
N VAL A 543 6.32 -31.59 -22.02
CA VAL A 543 7.73 -31.76 -22.40
C VAL A 543 7.93 -31.12 -23.77
N ALA A 544 8.10 -29.80 -23.79
CA ALA A 544 8.47 -29.03 -24.97
C ALA A 544 9.97 -28.70 -24.94
N PRO A 545 10.68 -28.66 -26.09
CA PRO A 545 12.12 -28.39 -26.13
C PRO A 545 12.52 -27.01 -25.57
N TYR A 546 11.57 -26.08 -25.39
CA TYR A 546 11.83 -24.72 -24.91
C TYR A 546 10.74 -24.15 -23.98
N ALA A 547 10.34 -24.89 -22.95
CA ALA A 547 9.31 -24.45 -21.99
C ALA A 547 9.72 -23.24 -21.10
N GLY A 548 10.88 -22.64 -21.29
CA GLY A 548 11.42 -21.58 -20.45
C GLY A 548 12.53 -20.78 -21.12
N VAL A 549 13.07 -19.78 -20.40
CA VAL A 549 14.06 -18.87 -20.96
C VAL A 549 15.44 -19.52 -21.08
N VAL A 550 16.02 -19.58 -22.28
CA VAL A 550 17.31 -20.23 -22.55
C VAL A 550 18.49 -19.54 -21.85
N ASN A 551 18.46 -18.20 -21.77
CA ASN A 551 19.47 -17.41 -21.05
C ASN A 551 19.04 -17.04 -19.62
N ALA A 552 18.20 -17.87 -18.97
CA ALA A 552 17.64 -17.60 -17.64
C ALA A 552 18.69 -17.28 -16.58
N GLY A 553 19.86 -17.93 -16.61
CA GLY A 553 20.96 -17.63 -15.67
C GLY A 553 21.44 -16.17 -15.75
N GLN A 554 21.62 -15.65 -16.96
CA GLN A 554 22.01 -14.24 -17.17
C GLN A 554 20.89 -13.29 -16.74
N ALA A 555 19.63 -13.63 -17.06
CA ALA A 555 18.48 -12.82 -16.68
C ALA A 555 18.34 -12.73 -15.15
N LYS A 556 18.46 -13.86 -14.44
CA LYS A 556 18.41 -13.94 -12.98
C LYS A 556 19.49 -13.10 -12.31
N LEU A 557 20.73 -13.17 -12.81
CA LEU A 557 21.84 -12.36 -12.31
C LEU A 557 21.53 -10.86 -12.46
N ALA A 558 21.14 -10.43 -13.66
CA ALA A 558 20.82 -9.02 -13.92
C ALA A 558 19.62 -8.53 -13.08
N LEU A 559 18.62 -9.37 -12.86
CA LEU A 559 17.46 -9.06 -12.02
C LEU A 559 17.83 -8.95 -10.54
N ALA A 560 18.70 -9.83 -10.03
CA ALA A 560 19.20 -9.74 -8.66
C ALA A 560 20.05 -8.48 -8.45
N GLU A 561 20.95 -8.15 -9.39
CA GLU A 561 21.75 -6.91 -9.38
C GLU A 561 20.87 -5.64 -9.46
N ALA A 562 19.74 -5.72 -10.15
CA ALA A 562 18.74 -4.66 -10.19
C ALA A 562 17.83 -4.61 -8.95
N HIS A 563 18.05 -5.48 -7.96
CA HIS A 563 17.23 -5.61 -6.76
C HIS A 563 15.75 -5.87 -7.08
N THR A 564 15.47 -6.72 -8.06
CA THR A 564 14.10 -7.16 -8.38
C THR A 564 13.55 -8.01 -7.24
N ALA A 565 12.45 -7.58 -6.63
CA ALA A 565 11.80 -8.27 -5.52
C ALA A 565 10.98 -9.48 -6.00
N LEU A 566 10.30 -9.32 -7.14
CA LEU A 566 9.36 -10.30 -7.67
C LEU A 566 9.37 -10.31 -9.20
N VAL A 567 9.44 -11.50 -9.79
CA VAL A 567 9.26 -11.77 -11.22
C VAL A 567 7.90 -12.44 -11.44
N LEU A 568 7.14 -11.93 -12.39
CA LEU A 568 5.84 -12.44 -12.80
C LEU A 568 5.95 -13.10 -14.18
N HIS A 569 5.43 -14.31 -14.33
CA HIS A 569 5.43 -15.00 -15.63
C HIS A 569 4.18 -15.83 -15.96
N GLY A 570 4.10 -16.26 -17.22
CA GLY A 570 3.02 -17.05 -17.80
C GLY A 570 3.51 -18.35 -18.43
N HIS A 571 2.98 -18.66 -19.63
CA HIS A 571 3.41 -19.68 -20.59
C HIS A 571 3.12 -21.13 -20.18
N THR A 572 3.40 -21.51 -18.94
CA THR A 572 3.23 -22.91 -18.52
C THR A 572 1.79 -23.23 -18.11
N HIS A 573 0.89 -22.24 -18.09
CA HIS A 573 -0.50 -22.34 -17.64
C HIS A 573 -0.67 -22.86 -16.19
N LEU A 574 0.38 -22.78 -15.37
CA LEU A 574 0.44 -23.33 -14.03
C LEU A 574 0.73 -22.25 -13.00
N GLY A 575 -0.01 -22.27 -11.90
CA GLY A 575 0.32 -21.49 -10.71
C GLY A 575 1.62 -21.98 -10.11
N PHE A 576 2.63 -21.12 -10.08
CA PHE A 576 3.97 -21.48 -9.63
C PHE A 576 4.52 -20.41 -8.68
N LEU A 577 5.23 -20.83 -7.64
CA LEU A 577 5.88 -19.96 -6.68
C LEU A 577 7.26 -20.49 -6.33
N ALA A 578 8.27 -19.63 -6.41
CA ALA A 578 9.63 -19.95 -6.02
C ALA A 578 10.36 -18.76 -5.40
N SER A 579 11.43 -19.06 -4.68
CA SER A 579 12.42 -18.08 -4.21
C SER A 579 13.80 -18.49 -4.71
N GLU A 580 14.52 -17.53 -5.30
CA GLU A 580 15.88 -17.75 -5.77
C GLU A 580 16.83 -16.74 -5.13
N ARG A 581 17.83 -17.27 -4.41
CA ARG A 581 18.79 -16.49 -3.65
C ARG A 581 20.14 -16.47 -4.36
N LEU A 582 20.62 -15.27 -4.68
CA LEU A 582 21.98 -15.09 -5.21
C LEU A 582 22.97 -14.97 -4.05
N ILE A 583 23.88 -15.95 -3.92
CA ILE A 583 24.81 -16.07 -2.78
C ILE A 583 26.14 -15.33 -3.02
N ASP A 584 26.56 -15.15 -4.28
CA ASP A 584 27.93 -14.69 -4.63
C ASP A 584 28.09 -13.17 -4.80
N SER A 585 27.01 -12.39 -4.66
CA SER A 585 27.09 -10.93 -4.61
C SER A 585 27.28 -10.50 -3.16
N GLY A 586 28.21 -9.57 -2.87
CA GLY A 586 28.62 -9.20 -1.49
C GLY A 586 27.52 -8.80 -0.50
N ARG A 587 26.25 -8.72 -0.93
CA ARG A 587 25.07 -8.87 -0.08
C ARG A 587 24.07 -9.80 -0.79
N PRO A 588 23.65 -10.93 -0.18
CA PRO A 588 22.69 -11.82 -0.82
C PRO A 588 21.36 -11.11 -1.06
N TRP A 589 20.79 -11.32 -2.25
CA TRP A 589 19.47 -10.83 -2.63
C TRP A 589 18.61 -12.01 -3.05
N THR A 590 17.37 -12.06 -2.54
CA THR A 590 16.42 -13.11 -2.93
C THR A 590 15.32 -12.54 -3.79
N THR A 591 15.18 -13.09 -5.00
CA THR A 591 14.12 -12.76 -5.94
C THR A 591 13.00 -13.79 -5.80
N ARG A 592 11.75 -13.34 -5.62
CA ARG A 592 10.57 -14.22 -5.69
C ARG A 592 10.13 -14.36 -7.15
N ILE A 593 9.62 -15.52 -7.54
CA ILE A 593 9.17 -15.80 -8.91
C ILE A 593 7.77 -16.40 -8.81
N ALA A 594 6.81 -15.81 -9.53
CA ALA A 594 5.42 -16.23 -9.52
C ALA A 594 4.88 -16.43 -10.95
N GLY A 595 4.48 -17.66 -11.26
CA GLY A 595 3.76 -18.03 -12.48
C GLY A 595 2.26 -17.91 -12.26
N ALA A 596 1.54 -17.28 -13.19
CA ALA A 596 0.08 -17.29 -13.18
C ALA A 596 -0.45 -18.58 -13.84
N PRO A 597 -1.49 -19.22 -13.27
CA PRO A 597 -2.29 -20.17 -14.03
C PRO A 597 -2.87 -19.46 -15.26
N ALA A 598 -3.19 -20.23 -16.31
CA ALA A 598 -3.91 -19.65 -17.43
C ALA A 598 -5.27 -19.13 -16.98
N LEU A 599 -5.67 -17.95 -17.45
CA LEU A 599 -6.98 -17.41 -17.06
C LEU A 599 -8.12 -18.13 -17.78
N ALA A 600 -7.91 -18.59 -19.02
CA ALA A 600 -8.99 -19.15 -19.84
C ALA A 600 -8.62 -20.35 -20.74
N SER A 601 -7.35 -20.76 -20.76
CA SER A 601 -6.87 -21.85 -21.62
C SER A 601 -7.46 -23.21 -21.27
N ILE A 602 -7.88 -23.99 -22.28
CA ILE A 602 -8.22 -25.42 -22.10
C ILE A 602 -7.00 -26.33 -22.03
N HIS A 603 -5.82 -25.79 -22.38
CA HIS A 603 -4.60 -26.57 -22.54
C HIS A 603 -3.91 -26.88 -21.20
N SER A 604 -4.55 -26.53 -20.08
CA SER A 604 -4.10 -26.88 -18.74
C SER A 604 -5.08 -27.85 -18.07
N ASN A 605 -4.52 -28.84 -17.39
CA ASN A 605 -5.26 -29.67 -16.44
C ASN A 605 -5.51 -28.94 -15.11
N GLU A 606 -4.90 -27.78 -14.91
CA GLU A 606 -5.09 -26.96 -13.72
C GLU A 606 -6.40 -26.15 -13.77
N GLU A 607 -6.77 -25.60 -12.63
CA GLU A 607 -7.89 -24.68 -12.52
C GLU A 607 -7.47 -23.30 -13.00
N ASN A 608 -8.31 -22.69 -13.84
CA ASN A 608 -8.12 -21.32 -14.31
C ASN A 608 -7.90 -20.37 -13.14
N GLY A 609 -7.03 -19.39 -13.31
CA GLY A 609 -6.58 -18.59 -12.17
C GLY A 609 -5.88 -17.29 -12.54
N TYR A 610 -5.51 -16.56 -11.51
CA TYR A 610 -4.64 -15.39 -11.58
C TYR A 610 -3.89 -15.25 -10.25
N ASN A 611 -2.86 -14.41 -10.22
CA ASN A 611 -2.17 -14.06 -8.98
C ASN A 611 -2.63 -12.69 -8.47
N GLU A 612 -2.87 -12.58 -7.16
CA GLU A 612 -3.01 -11.29 -6.47
C GLU A 612 -1.68 -10.93 -5.82
N VAL A 613 -1.19 -9.74 -6.11
CA VAL A 613 0.00 -9.15 -5.49
C VAL A 613 -0.42 -7.93 -4.70
N PHE A 614 0.03 -7.88 -3.46
CA PHE A 614 -0.25 -6.80 -2.52
C PHE A 614 1.07 -6.12 -2.17
N ILE A 615 1.12 -4.79 -2.28
CA ILE A 615 2.32 -3.99 -2.00
C ILE A 615 1.93 -2.96 -0.96
N ALA A 616 2.46 -3.11 0.25
CA ALA A 616 2.27 -2.15 1.33
C ALA A 616 3.55 -1.35 1.57
N ARG A 617 3.40 -0.03 1.63
CA ARG A 617 4.47 0.90 1.99
C ARG A 617 4.31 1.38 3.44
N GLU A 618 5.44 1.56 4.12
CA GLU A 618 5.55 2.22 5.43
C GLU A 618 6.79 3.13 5.40
N GLY A 619 6.58 4.43 5.23
CA GLY A 619 7.64 5.37 4.88
C GLY A 619 8.35 4.96 3.60
N GLU A 620 9.64 4.66 3.69
CA GLU A 620 10.47 4.20 2.56
C GLU A 620 10.57 2.66 2.47
N GLU A 621 10.00 1.93 3.44
CA GLU A 621 10.04 0.47 3.46
C GLU A 621 8.82 -0.13 2.77
N HIS A 622 9.02 -1.30 2.17
CA HIS A 622 7.96 -2.02 1.46
C HIS A 622 7.84 -3.46 1.96
N SER A 623 6.62 -3.96 1.93
CA SER A 623 6.31 -5.37 2.19
C SER A 623 5.36 -5.86 1.10
N LEU A 624 5.57 -7.09 0.66
CA LEU A 624 4.75 -7.72 -0.35
C LEU A 624 4.02 -8.92 0.24
N ALA A 625 2.82 -9.16 -0.25
CA ALA A 625 2.16 -10.45 -0.10
C ALA A 625 1.65 -10.91 -1.47
N LEU A 626 1.61 -12.23 -1.67
CA LEU A 626 1.17 -12.81 -2.92
C LEU A 626 0.35 -14.08 -2.66
N ARG A 627 -0.69 -14.28 -3.47
CA ARG A 627 -1.46 -15.53 -3.49
C ARG A 627 -2.00 -15.81 -4.89
N THR A 628 -2.26 -17.07 -5.18
CA THR A 628 -2.99 -17.47 -6.39
C THR A 628 -4.48 -17.54 -6.07
N VAL A 629 -5.33 -17.10 -7.00
CA VAL A 629 -6.79 -17.21 -6.94
C VAL A 629 -7.24 -18.09 -8.08
N ARG A 630 -8.08 -19.08 -7.79
CA ARG A 630 -8.50 -20.12 -8.74
C ARG A 630 -9.99 -20.22 -8.84
N TRP A 631 -10.48 -20.52 -10.04
CA TRP A 631 -11.88 -20.79 -10.29
C TRP A 631 -12.23 -22.22 -9.87
N ARG A 632 -12.91 -22.36 -8.73
CA ARG A 632 -13.28 -23.63 -8.10
C ARG A 632 -14.78 -23.68 -7.82
N ASN A 633 -15.47 -24.67 -8.38
CA ASN A 633 -16.89 -24.91 -8.12
C ASN A 633 -17.77 -23.67 -8.38
N GLY A 634 -17.52 -22.96 -9.49
CA GLY A 634 -18.29 -21.77 -9.86
C GLY A 634 -17.94 -20.51 -9.06
N GLN A 635 -16.80 -20.48 -8.35
CA GLN A 635 -16.37 -19.34 -7.55
C GLN A 635 -14.85 -19.13 -7.61
N TRP A 636 -14.41 -17.88 -7.57
CA TRP A 636 -13.00 -17.54 -7.38
C TRP A 636 -12.62 -17.73 -5.90
N LYS A 637 -11.68 -18.64 -5.64
CA LYS A 637 -11.18 -18.96 -4.31
C LYS A 637 -9.70 -18.67 -4.23
N ALA A 638 -9.32 -17.88 -3.24
CA ALA A 638 -7.93 -17.57 -2.95
C ALA A 638 -7.25 -18.76 -2.24
N ASP A 639 -6.06 -19.10 -2.69
CA ASP A 639 -5.13 -19.95 -1.94
C ASP A 639 -4.51 -19.15 -0.77
N LEU A 640 -3.73 -19.83 0.06
CA LEU A 640 -3.00 -19.20 1.16
C LEU A 640 -2.01 -18.17 0.59
N ALA A 641 -2.04 -16.97 1.15
CA ALA A 641 -1.04 -15.98 0.82
C ALA A 641 0.29 -16.31 1.51
N PHE A 642 1.38 -15.79 0.97
CA PHE A 642 2.68 -15.71 1.65
C PHE A 642 3.19 -14.27 1.56
N ALA A 643 3.99 -13.87 2.54
CA ALA A 643 4.47 -12.50 2.68
C ALA A 643 5.99 -12.44 2.67
N PHE A 644 6.57 -11.34 2.22
CA PHE A 644 8.01 -11.15 2.21
C PHE A 644 8.38 -9.66 2.12
N ARG A 645 9.64 -9.35 2.45
CA ARG A 645 10.23 -8.03 2.18
C ARG A 645 11.15 -8.12 0.96
N PRO A 646 11.26 -7.06 0.13
CA PRO A 646 12.18 -7.04 -1.00
C PRO A 646 13.59 -7.49 -0.61
N GLY A 647 14.08 -8.55 -1.26
CA GLY A 647 15.44 -9.08 -1.07
C GLY A 647 15.65 -9.94 0.18
N ALA A 648 14.68 -10.06 1.08
CA ALA A 648 14.80 -10.89 2.27
C ALA A 648 14.98 -12.37 1.91
N ALA A 649 15.81 -13.08 2.69
CA ALA A 649 16.02 -14.52 2.53
C ALA A 649 14.70 -15.28 2.70
N ASP A 650 14.07 -15.06 3.85
CA ASP A 650 12.93 -15.85 4.29
C ASP A 650 11.59 -15.16 3.99
N GLU A 651 10.54 -15.97 3.93
CA GLU A 651 9.18 -15.48 4.01
C GLU A 651 8.93 -14.86 5.39
N CYS A 652 8.08 -13.85 5.41
CA CYS A 652 7.61 -13.17 6.60
C CYS A 652 6.32 -13.88 7.04
N ALA A 653 6.18 -14.19 8.32
CA ALA A 653 4.88 -14.62 8.81
C ALA A 653 3.86 -13.48 8.62
N PHE A 654 2.58 -13.78 8.40
CA PHE A 654 1.57 -12.72 8.24
C PHE A 654 1.52 -11.82 9.46
N ASP A 655 1.58 -12.39 10.66
CA ASP A 655 1.58 -11.59 11.90
C ASP A 655 2.75 -10.61 11.97
N GLU A 656 3.89 -10.90 11.34
CA GLU A 656 5.05 -10.02 11.26
C GLU A 656 4.86 -8.85 10.27
N LEU A 657 3.94 -8.96 9.31
CA LEU A 657 3.52 -7.82 8.47
C LEU A 657 2.78 -6.77 9.30
N GLY A 658 2.00 -7.24 10.28
CA GLY A 658 1.30 -6.40 11.23
C GLY A 658 2.17 -5.96 12.39
N ALA A 659 3.18 -6.75 12.79
CA ALA A 659 3.96 -6.50 13.99
C ALA A 659 4.68 -5.16 14.00
N ASP A 660 4.92 -4.66 15.21
CA ASP A 660 5.70 -3.45 15.36
C ASP A 660 7.17 -3.66 15.01
N ARG A 661 7.68 -2.81 14.12
CA ARG A 661 9.09 -2.82 13.76
C ARG A 661 9.82 -2.01 14.81
N ALA A 662 10.81 -2.61 15.45
CA ALA A 662 11.85 -1.80 16.08
C ALA A 662 12.40 -0.88 14.98
N PRO A 663 12.47 0.45 15.20
CA PRO A 663 13.06 1.34 14.22
C PRO A 663 14.46 0.82 13.93
N GLN A 664 14.71 0.38 12.69
CA GLN A 664 16.06 0.01 12.31
C GLN A 664 16.88 1.27 12.51
N THR A 665 17.86 1.22 13.42
CA THR A 665 18.81 2.32 13.57
C THR A 665 19.48 2.48 12.21
N ARG A 666 19.10 3.53 11.48
CA ARG A 666 19.76 3.94 10.25
C ARG A 666 21.21 4.25 10.66
N ASN A 667 22.10 3.28 10.45
CA ASN A 667 23.55 3.44 10.65
C ASN A 667 24.15 4.33 9.56
#